data_AF-A0A7W0UXP3-F1
#
_entry.id   AF-A0A7W0UXP3-F1
#
_cell.length_a   1.000
_cell.length_b   1.000
_cell.length_c   1.000
_cell.angle_alpha   90.00
_cell.angle_beta   90.00
_cell.angle_gamma   90.00
#
_symmetry.space_group_name_H-M   'P 1'
#
loop_
_entity.id
_entity.type
_entity.pdbx_description
1 polymer ?
#
loop_
_entity_poly.entity_id
_entity_poly.type
_entity_poly.pdbx_seq_one_letter_code
_entity_poly.pdbx_strand_id
1 'polypeptide(L)'
;MTQQRTDAQALKVAKVLKNANNWKTHATLTNEGYYNLQTEDTGDVPVRLFLTPSLLAEVEDILYRQIVNATRFPGVKLVVITPDTHYGYGVPVGCVLLTETESGAVAMGPVGYDIGCFTGDTLIPLVDGRSHPIEELAAQGEELFVYALSPEHKIVITKATAKKTRINASLVLVTLDNGREIRCTPDHEFMLRDGRYRQAQHLTPKTSLMPFYKQGAERGAIYVGARDKSAAPTIYNHKVVRAELLGETADVYCLTVPEYGNFALDAGVFVHNCGMMSARSEVPVERATPEKRLQFNKAVMRRVEMGAGGKSHRLGKVEEREFNELVRGGAEYYVEKYGATFDRSRAERHRIPVDDGWRIPWGGKGRPERGLNQLGSLGGGNHFIELQRSEQTGTMFVQVHTGSRGFGHGMATNYFEVARAEKPDQITDIDLGYFTPDSIHYRDYLNAVAAGGNFAILNRLIIFEQIAEAFREVFREDLELIYEISHNLVQREQHPEFGEVWVHRKGATRAFPAGHPALQGTIWEASGHPILIPGSNKDWSYILRPLAGAVKAGFSVNHGAGRRLSRGEALRRLSQRAIDDEYRAAGILVNDDGRVPLDEAAPCYKSSEEVVAAVVGAGLAEVEHRLWPLASLKGTDHGGRRKKKFKKVRADKSEDENRSEEEY
;
A
#
# COMPACT_ATOMS: atom_id res chain seq x y z
N MET A 1 40.41 -23.40 -13.54
CA MET A 1 39.53 -22.22 -13.73
C MET A 1 38.36 -22.62 -14.65
N THR A 2 37.52 -23.57 -14.23
CA THR A 2 36.62 -24.26 -15.19
C THR A 2 35.34 -24.80 -14.57
N GLN A 3 34.82 -24.14 -13.53
CA GLN A 3 33.58 -24.55 -12.83
C GLN A 3 32.78 -23.34 -12.29
N GLN A 4 32.76 -22.25 -13.05
CA GLN A 4 32.05 -20.98 -12.76
C GLN A 4 31.21 -20.51 -13.97
N ARG A 5 30.47 -21.43 -14.61
CA ARG A 5 29.74 -21.13 -15.87
C ARG A 5 28.34 -21.76 -16.00
N THR A 6 27.77 -22.27 -14.91
CA THR A 6 26.42 -22.89 -14.92
C THR A 6 25.30 -21.93 -14.50
N ASP A 7 25.55 -21.04 -13.54
CA ASP A 7 24.45 -20.46 -12.75
C ASP A 7 24.00 -19.06 -13.22
N ALA A 8 24.50 -18.61 -14.38
CA ALA A 8 24.29 -17.26 -14.91
C ALA A 8 23.11 -17.17 -15.92
N GLN A 9 21.93 -17.70 -15.58
CA GLN A 9 20.71 -17.61 -16.42
C GLN A 9 19.48 -17.06 -15.69
N ALA A 10 19.64 -15.90 -15.04
CA ALA A 10 18.56 -15.00 -14.63
C ALA A 10 18.90 -13.58 -15.15
N LEU A 11 18.01 -12.80 -15.76
CA LEU A 11 16.63 -13.03 -16.22
C LEU A 11 16.54 -12.68 -17.73
N LYS A 12 15.84 -13.50 -18.53
CA LYS A 12 15.43 -13.14 -19.91
C LYS A 12 13.94 -13.41 -20.10
N VAL A 13 13.15 -12.35 -20.22
CA VAL A 13 11.68 -12.43 -20.33
C VAL A 13 11.25 -12.67 -21.79
N ALA A 14 11.35 -13.92 -22.27
CA ALA A 14 10.69 -14.36 -23.52
C ALA A 14 10.54 -15.90 -23.69
N LYS A 15 10.49 -16.70 -22.61
CA LYS A 15 9.97 -18.09 -22.72
C LYS A 15 8.45 -18.08 -22.52
N VAL A 16 7.72 -18.65 -23.49
CA VAL A 16 6.32 -19.05 -23.28
C VAL A 16 6.30 -20.06 -22.14
N LEU A 17 5.52 -19.78 -21.10
CA LEU A 17 5.41 -20.68 -19.95
C LEU A 17 4.57 -21.90 -20.35
N LYS A 18 5.12 -23.10 -20.14
CA LYS A 18 4.53 -24.35 -20.63
C LYS A 18 3.17 -24.64 -20.00
N ASN A 19 3.01 -24.36 -18.71
CA ASN A 19 1.81 -24.74 -17.97
C ASN A 19 0.87 -23.55 -17.66
N ALA A 20 1.03 -22.40 -18.32
CA ALA A 20 0.27 -21.18 -18.01
C ALA A 20 -1.26 -21.38 -17.98
N ASN A 21 -1.79 -22.20 -18.88
CA ASN A 21 -3.23 -22.42 -19.04
C ASN A 21 -3.77 -23.63 -18.24
N ASN A 22 -2.91 -24.36 -17.50
CA ASN A 22 -3.31 -25.57 -16.76
C ASN A 22 -2.58 -25.79 -15.43
N TRP A 23 -1.74 -24.87 -14.97
CA TRP A 23 -0.89 -25.00 -13.78
C TRP A 23 -1.63 -25.52 -12.52
N LYS A 24 -2.91 -25.18 -12.35
CA LYS A 24 -3.77 -25.68 -11.26
C LYS A 24 -3.85 -27.22 -11.22
N THR A 25 -3.76 -27.91 -12.37
CA THR A 25 -3.74 -29.38 -12.41
C THR A 25 -2.40 -30.00 -11.99
N HIS A 26 -1.38 -29.18 -11.77
CA HIS A 26 -0.06 -29.58 -11.24
C HIS A 26 0.10 -29.25 -9.75
N ALA A 27 -0.87 -28.55 -9.14
CA ALA A 27 -0.92 -28.32 -7.71
C ALA A 27 -1.46 -29.57 -6.99
N THR A 28 -0.58 -30.31 -6.31
CA THR A 28 -0.92 -31.57 -5.63
C THR A 28 -1.11 -31.34 -4.13
N LEU A 29 -2.30 -31.64 -3.59
CA LEU A 29 -2.56 -31.52 -2.15
C LEU A 29 -1.72 -32.53 -1.37
N THR A 30 -1.02 -32.06 -0.33
CA THR A 30 -0.22 -32.87 0.58
C THR A 30 -1.02 -33.26 1.84
N ASN A 31 -0.59 -34.33 2.50
CA ASN A 31 -1.08 -34.71 3.84
C ASN A 31 -0.74 -33.66 4.92
N GLU A 32 0.06 -32.64 4.59
CA GLU A 32 0.46 -31.56 5.49
C GLU A 32 -0.43 -30.32 5.41
N GLY A 33 -1.49 -30.35 4.60
CA GLY A 33 -2.52 -29.30 4.51
C GLY A 33 -2.21 -28.16 3.53
N TYR A 34 -1.25 -28.34 2.63
CA TYR A 34 -0.94 -27.39 1.55
C TYR A 34 -0.76 -28.07 0.20
N TYR A 35 -0.84 -27.33 -0.90
CA TYR A 35 -0.56 -27.85 -2.23
C TYR A 35 0.91 -27.66 -2.59
N ASN A 36 1.58 -28.72 -3.04
CA ASN A 36 2.88 -28.60 -3.69
C ASN A 36 2.66 -28.38 -5.20
N LEU A 37 3.23 -27.30 -5.75
CA LEU A 37 3.24 -27.01 -7.17
C LEU A 37 4.66 -27.21 -7.72
N GLN A 38 4.81 -28.11 -8.69
CA GLN A 38 6.07 -28.34 -9.39
C GLN A 38 5.80 -28.49 -10.89
N THR A 39 6.49 -27.70 -11.70
CA THR A 39 6.37 -27.69 -13.16
C THR A 39 7.74 -27.48 -13.82
N GLU A 40 7.79 -27.66 -15.15
CA GLU A 40 9.00 -27.31 -15.91
C GLU A 40 9.32 -25.80 -15.89
N ASP A 41 8.34 -24.94 -15.59
CA ASP A 41 8.58 -23.49 -15.52
C ASP A 41 9.12 -23.03 -14.15
N THR A 42 8.78 -23.74 -13.06
CA THR A 42 9.28 -23.50 -11.70
C THR A 42 10.69 -24.06 -11.50
N GLY A 43 11.00 -25.18 -12.15
CA GLY A 43 12.23 -25.94 -11.95
C GLY A 43 12.23 -26.67 -10.60
N ASP A 44 13.43 -26.89 -10.06
CA ASP A 44 13.66 -27.63 -8.80
C ASP A 44 13.31 -26.82 -7.54
N VAL A 45 12.91 -25.54 -7.67
CA VAL A 45 12.49 -24.71 -6.55
C VAL A 45 11.12 -25.17 -6.05
N PRO A 46 10.98 -25.59 -4.77
CA PRO A 46 9.69 -25.98 -4.23
C PRO A 46 8.76 -24.76 -4.12
N VAL A 47 7.50 -24.95 -4.56
CA VAL A 47 6.43 -23.96 -4.43
C VAL A 47 5.31 -24.55 -3.57
N ARG A 48 5.08 -23.96 -2.39
CA ARG A 48 4.05 -24.41 -1.42
C ARG A 48 2.89 -23.40 -1.41
N LEU A 49 1.68 -23.83 -1.81
CA LEU A 49 0.47 -23.00 -1.86
C LEU A 49 -0.45 -23.35 -0.69
N PHE A 50 -0.68 -22.40 0.22
CA PHE A 50 -1.57 -22.54 1.37
C PHE A 50 -2.95 -22.01 1.00
N LEU A 51 -3.74 -22.83 0.30
CA LEU A 51 -5.06 -22.47 -0.25
C LEU A 51 -6.09 -23.53 0.15
N THR A 52 -7.35 -23.14 0.33
CA THR A 52 -8.47 -24.10 0.28
C THR A 52 -8.68 -24.57 -1.18
N PRO A 53 -9.40 -25.68 -1.42
CA PRO A 53 -9.78 -26.08 -2.78
C PRO A 53 -10.59 -25.00 -3.52
N SER A 54 -11.36 -24.20 -2.77
CA SER A 54 -12.14 -23.06 -3.28
C SER A 54 -11.23 -21.88 -3.65
N LEU A 55 -10.34 -21.44 -2.77
CA LEU A 55 -9.35 -20.40 -3.07
C LEU A 55 -8.44 -20.77 -4.25
N LEU A 56 -8.03 -22.03 -4.39
CA LEU A 56 -7.24 -22.50 -5.54
C LEU A 56 -8.03 -22.44 -6.87
N ALA A 57 -9.35 -22.67 -6.83
CA ALA A 57 -10.21 -22.48 -7.99
C ALA A 57 -10.35 -20.99 -8.35
N GLU A 58 -10.60 -20.12 -7.37
CA GLU A 58 -10.80 -18.67 -7.56
C GLU A 58 -9.55 -17.91 -8.06
N VAL A 59 -8.33 -18.36 -7.73
CA VAL A 59 -7.08 -17.65 -8.11
C VAL A 59 -6.96 -17.43 -9.61
N GLU A 60 -6.60 -16.21 -10.02
CA GLU A 60 -6.42 -15.82 -11.42
C GLU A 60 -5.22 -16.52 -12.07
N ASP A 61 -5.33 -17.02 -13.30
CA ASP A 61 -4.24 -17.80 -13.94
C ASP A 61 -2.98 -16.97 -14.26
N ILE A 62 -3.11 -15.64 -14.33
CA ILE A 62 -1.96 -14.71 -14.43
C ILE A 62 -1.00 -14.85 -13.23
N LEU A 63 -1.50 -15.29 -12.06
CA LEU A 63 -0.70 -15.47 -10.85
C LEU A 63 0.44 -16.48 -11.07
N TYR A 64 0.23 -17.51 -11.90
CA TYR A 64 1.25 -18.51 -12.20
C TYR A 64 2.52 -17.90 -12.80
N ARG A 65 2.39 -16.91 -13.70
CA ARG A 65 3.55 -16.18 -14.24
C ARG A 65 4.34 -15.47 -13.14
N GLN A 66 3.65 -14.98 -12.11
CA GLN A 66 4.26 -14.27 -10.99
C GLN A 66 4.91 -15.23 -9.98
N ILE A 67 4.31 -16.40 -9.75
CA ILE A 67 4.91 -17.51 -8.99
C ILE A 67 6.20 -17.98 -9.67
N VAL A 68 6.15 -18.18 -10.99
CA VAL A 68 7.32 -18.54 -11.82
C VAL A 68 8.38 -17.44 -11.89
N ASN A 69 8.01 -16.15 -11.77
CA ASN A 69 8.98 -15.08 -11.58
C ASN A 69 9.68 -15.20 -10.21
N ALA A 70 8.94 -15.55 -9.16
CA ALA A 70 9.49 -15.71 -7.81
C ALA A 70 10.53 -16.84 -7.72
N THR A 71 10.35 -17.96 -8.42
CA THR A 71 11.35 -19.05 -8.45
C THR A 71 12.64 -18.71 -9.22
N ARG A 72 12.70 -17.56 -9.91
CA ARG A 72 13.80 -17.20 -10.84
C ARG A 72 14.79 -16.15 -10.31
N PHE A 73 14.63 -15.70 -9.06
CA PHE A 73 15.67 -14.90 -8.42
C PHE A 73 16.89 -15.77 -8.06
N PRO A 74 18.12 -15.24 -8.08
CA PRO A 74 19.31 -15.97 -7.62
C PRO A 74 19.20 -16.51 -6.19
N GLY A 75 19.65 -17.76 -5.98
CA GLY A 75 19.75 -18.39 -4.66
C GLY A 75 18.44 -18.75 -3.97
N VAL A 76 17.30 -18.77 -4.68
CA VAL A 76 15.99 -19.12 -4.10
C VAL A 76 15.96 -20.59 -3.62
N LYS A 77 15.41 -20.81 -2.43
CA LYS A 77 15.23 -22.13 -1.80
C LYS A 77 13.76 -22.53 -1.64
N LEU A 78 12.85 -21.57 -1.50
CA LEU A 78 11.44 -21.83 -1.29
C LEU A 78 10.60 -20.63 -1.75
N VAL A 79 9.53 -20.90 -2.50
CA VAL A 79 8.42 -19.96 -2.73
C VAL A 79 7.20 -20.45 -1.95
N VAL A 80 6.60 -19.55 -1.18
CA VAL A 80 5.38 -19.80 -0.41
C VAL A 80 4.32 -18.80 -0.82
N ILE A 81 3.13 -19.31 -1.11
CA ILE A 81 1.96 -18.51 -1.53
C ILE A 81 0.87 -18.64 -0.46
N THR A 82 0.46 -17.51 0.10
CA THR A 82 -0.49 -17.43 1.22
C THR A 82 -1.95 -17.31 0.74
N PRO A 83 -2.96 -17.67 1.56
CA PRO A 83 -4.34 -17.81 1.08
C PRO A 83 -5.01 -16.51 0.60
N ASP A 84 -4.51 -15.36 1.06
CA ASP A 84 -4.90 -14.02 0.63
C ASP A 84 -4.31 -13.59 -0.72
N THR A 85 -3.58 -14.47 -1.41
CA THR A 85 -2.86 -14.14 -2.63
C THR A 85 -3.76 -13.59 -3.75
N HIS A 86 -3.22 -12.63 -4.49
CA HIS A 86 -3.83 -11.97 -5.64
C HIS A 86 -2.73 -11.30 -6.49
N TYR A 87 -3.08 -10.84 -7.70
CA TYR A 87 -2.14 -10.17 -8.61
C TYR A 87 -1.36 -9.04 -7.94
N GLY A 88 -0.05 -8.99 -8.19
CA GLY A 88 0.87 -7.95 -7.69
C GLY A 88 1.84 -7.45 -8.75
N TYR A 89 2.84 -6.68 -8.35
CA TYR A 89 3.93 -6.23 -9.24
C TYR A 89 5.15 -7.16 -9.11
N GLY A 90 5.66 -7.67 -10.24
CA GLY A 90 6.75 -8.65 -10.32
C GLY A 90 6.34 -10.07 -9.85
N VAL A 91 6.04 -10.19 -8.57
CA VAL A 91 5.56 -11.39 -7.85
C VAL A 91 4.15 -11.13 -7.25
N PRO A 92 3.40 -12.17 -6.81
CA PRO A 92 2.09 -12.00 -6.18
C PRO A 92 2.12 -11.12 -4.93
N VAL A 93 0.98 -10.52 -4.59
CA VAL A 93 0.69 -10.23 -3.18
C VAL A 93 0.33 -11.56 -2.50
N GLY A 94 0.67 -11.73 -1.24
CA GLY A 94 0.63 -13.03 -0.57
C GLY A 94 1.77 -13.95 -1.02
N CYS A 95 2.97 -13.38 -1.22
CA CYS A 95 4.16 -14.10 -1.63
C CYS A 95 5.25 -14.00 -0.54
N VAL A 96 5.86 -15.15 -0.24
CA VAL A 96 7.02 -15.27 0.65
C VAL A 96 8.13 -15.97 -0.12
N LEU A 97 9.34 -15.41 -0.08
CA LEU A 97 10.49 -15.87 -0.86
C LEU A 97 11.73 -16.02 0.03
N LEU A 98 12.29 -17.23 0.10
CA LEU A 98 13.53 -17.52 0.82
C LEU A 98 14.69 -17.60 -0.18
N THR A 99 15.74 -16.80 0.04
CA THR A 99 17.03 -16.92 -0.68
C THR A 99 18.20 -17.13 0.30
N GLU A 100 19.29 -17.73 -0.16
CA GLU A 100 20.55 -17.83 0.62
C GLU A 100 21.11 -16.45 1.00
N THR A 101 21.76 -16.33 2.15
CA THR A 101 22.44 -15.06 2.53
C THR A 101 23.83 -14.89 1.91
N GLU A 102 24.51 -15.97 1.55
CA GLU A 102 25.88 -15.96 0.99
C GLU A 102 25.94 -15.66 -0.51
N SER A 103 24.97 -16.16 -1.28
CA SER A 103 24.91 -16.03 -2.75
C SER A 103 23.63 -15.38 -3.28
N GLY A 104 22.56 -15.43 -2.49
CA GLY A 104 21.20 -15.19 -2.94
C GLY A 104 20.83 -13.73 -3.13
N ALA A 105 19.78 -13.52 -3.92
CA ALA A 105 19.26 -12.20 -4.19
C ALA A 105 18.44 -11.65 -3.01
N VAL A 106 18.69 -10.39 -2.67
CA VAL A 106 17.75 -9.54 -1.93
C VAL A 106 16.88 -8.84 -2.98
N ALA A 107 15.68 -9.37 -3.19
CA ALA A 107 14.77 -9.04 -4.29
C ALA A 107 13.75 -7.96 -3.90
N MET A 108 13.55 -6.98 -4.78
CA MET A 108 12.78 -5.76 -4.50
C MET A 108 11.28 -5.91 -4.78
N GLY A 109 10.93 -6.61 -5.86
CA GLY A 109 9.55 -6.94 -6.22
C GLY A 109 8.79 -7.58 -5.04
N PRO A 110 9.38 -8.62 -4.37
CA PRO A 110 8.90 -9.21 -3.12
C PRO A 110 8.92 -8.33 -1.85
N VAL A 111 9.28 -7.05 -1.93
CA VAL A 111 9.27 -6.10 -0.80
C VAL A 111 8.26 -4.95 -1.01
N GLY A 112 7.88 -4.66 -2.26
CA GLY A 112 6.65 -3.92 -2.60
C GLY A 112 6.84 -2.58 -3.31
N TYR A 113 6.14 -2.41 -4.45
CA TYR A 113 6.12 -1.21 -5.27
C TYR A 113 4.99 -1.27 -6.31
N ASP A 114 4.32 -0.16 -6.58
CA ASP A 114 3.11 -0.08 -7.42
C ASP A 114 3.13 1.22 -8.26
N ILE A 115 3.30 1.14 -9.59
CA ILE A 115 3.29 2.27 -10.56
C ILE A 115 2.81 1.82 -11.96
N GLY A 116 2.08 2.69 -12.70
CA GLY A 116 1.73 2.55 -14.13
C GLY A 116 2.26 3.70 -15.02
N CYS A 117 2.14 3.60 -16.36
CA CYS A 117 2.84 4.46 -17.36
C CYS A 117 2.03 4.80 -18.66
N PHE A 118 2.57 5.64 -19.55
CA PHE A 118 1.96 6.17 -20.81
C PHE A 118 2.80 5.89 -22.06
N THR A 119 2.24 5.81 -23.27
CA THR A 119 3.06 5.68 -24.51
C THR A 119 3.75 6.99 -24.90
N GLY A 120 4.80 6.91 -25.72
CA GLY A 120 5.67 8.04 -26.09
C GLY A 120 5.00 9.20 -26.82
N ASP A 121 4.00 8.90 -27.63
CA ASP A 121 3.11 9.82 -28.34
C ASP A 121 2.16 10.62 -27.41
N THR A 122 2.11 10.29 -26.11
CA THR A 122 1.25 10.99 -25.13
C THR A 122 1.73 12.43 -24.93
N LEU A 123 0.94 13.39 -25.39
CA LEU A 123 1.24 14.82 -25.26
C LEU A 123 1.10 15.33 -23.81
N ILE A 124 2.09 16.11 -23.37
CA ILE A 124 2.19 16.72 -22.05
C ILE A 124 2.12 18.25 -22.20
N PRO A 125 1.21 18.95 -21.50
CA PRO A 125 1.02 20.39 -21.62
C PRO A 125 2.00 21.12 -20.70
N LEU A 126 2.86 21.95 -21.29
CA LEU A 126 3.85 22.71 -20.53
C LEU A 126 3.45 24.19 -20.39
N VAL A 127 4.13 24.88 -19.47
CA VAL A 127 3.90 26.30 -19.18
C VAL A 127 4.38 27.25 -20.28
N ASP A 128 5.13 26.75 -21.26
CA ASP A 128 5.48 27.47 -22.51
C ASP A 128 4.25 27.70 -23.43
N GLY A 129 3.10 27.14 -23.04
CA GLY A 129 1.84 27.22 -23.76
C GLY A 129 1.64 26.13 -24.81
N ARG A 130 2.65 25.30 -25.08
CA ARG A 130 2.59 24.19 -26.03
C ARG A 130 2.25 22.88 -25.30
N SER A 131 2.25 21.80 -26.06
CA SER A 131 2.11 20.44 -25.55
C SER A 131 3.05 19.54 -26.37
N HIS A 132 3.90 18.76 -25.71
CA HIS A 132 5.02 18.04 -26.32
C HIS A 132 4.91 16.53 -26.04
N PRO A 133 5.32 15.62 -26.95
CA PRO A 133 5.32 14.18 -26.69
C PRO A 133 6.19 13.82 -25.47
N ILE A 134 5.69 12.94 -24.60
CA ILE A 134 6.44 12.51 -23.41
C ILE A 134 7.77 11.83 -23.77
N GLU A 135 7.91 11.27 -24.98
CA GLU A 135 9.18 10.74 -25.45
C GLU A 135 10.20 11.78 -25.88
N GLU A 136 9.79 12.89 -26.51
CA GLU A 136 10.69 14.00 -26.81
C GLU A 136 11.21 14.63 -25.51
N LEU A 137 10.33 14.83 -24.54
CA LEU A 137 10.68 15.33 -23.20
C LEU A 137 11.62 14.36 -22.46
N ALA A 138 11.43 13.04 -22.62
CA ALA A 138 12.31 12.02 -22.04
C ALA A 138 13.66 11.89 -22.78
N ALA A 139 13.73 12.28 -24.06
CA ALA A 139 14.95 12.32 -24.84
C ALA A 139 15.78 13.60 -24.59
N GLN A 140 15.11 14.72 -24.30
CA GLN A 140 15.74 15.96 -23.83
C GLN A 140 16.35 15.76 -22.43
N GLY A 141 15.63 15.10 -21.51
CA GLY A 141 16.13 14.77 -20.17
C GLY A 141 16.26 15.95 -19.20
N GLU A 142 15.83 17.14 -19.60
CA GLU A 142 15.88 18.37 -18.80
C GLU A 142 14.76 18.42 -17.73
N GLU A 143 14.79 19.44 -16.86
CA GLU A 143 13.75 19.68 -15.86
C GLU A 143 12.68 20.61 -16.44
N LEU A 144 11.46 20.09 -16.61
CA LEU A 144 10.34 20.78 -17.27
C LEU A 144 9.26 21.19 -16.28
N PHE A 145 8.47 22.22 -16.64
CA PHE A 145 7.37 22.72 -15.81
C PHE A 145 6.02 22.25 -16.36
N VAL A 146 5.32 21.46 -15.55
CA VAL A 146 4.01 20.85 -15.86
C VAL A 146 2.90 21.40 -14.97
N TYR A 147 1.66 21.17 -15.38
CA TYR A 147 0.49 21.39 -14.54
C TYR A 147 0.22 20.14 -13.68
N ALA A 148 -0.03 20.33 -12.38
CA ALA A 148 -0.40 19.30 -11.42
C ALA A 148 -1.64 19.76 -10.61
N LEU A 149 -2.23 18.87 -9.81
CA LEU A 149 -3.26 19.23 -8.84
C LEU A 149 -2.71 19.24 -7.41
N SER A 150 -2.94 20.35 -6.70
CA SER A 150 -2.73 20.45 -5.25
C SER A 150 -3.81 19.67 -4.46
N PRO A 151 -3.59 19.36 -3.18
CA PRO A 151 -4.58 18.72 -2.31
C PRO A 151 -5.92 19.47 -2.20
N GLU A 152 -5.95 20.77 -2.50
CA GLU A 152 -7.16 21.60 -2.54
C GLU A 152 -7.93 21.50 -3.87
N HIS A 153 -7.51 20.62 -4.79
CA HIS A 153 -7.99 20.50 -6.17
C HIS A 153 -7.75 21.78 -7.00
N LYS A 154 -6.67 22.52 -6.72
CA LYS A 154 -6.23 23.65 -7.55
C LYS A 154 -5.20 23.16 -8.57
N ILE A 155 -5.32 23.63 -9.80
CA ILE A 155 -4.25 23.45 -10.79
C ILE A 155 -3.08 24.35 -10.37
N VAL A 156 -1.90 23.76 -10.26
CA VAL A 156 -0.64 24.40 -9.86
C VAL A 156 0.44 24.07 -10.89
N ILE A 157 1.44 24.95 -11.01
CA ILE A 157 2.64 24.70 -11.81
C ILE A 157 3.69 24.07 -10.89
N THR A 158 4.32 22.99 -11.34
CA THR A 158 5.37 22.30 -10.61
C THR A 158 6.43 21.76 -11.57
N LYS A 159 7.58 21.34 -11.03
CA LYS A 159 8.68 20.73 -11.78
C LYS A 159 8.40 19.25 -12.03
N ALA A 160 8.88 18.74 -13.16
CA ALA A 160 8.82 17.34 -13.52
C ALA A 160 10.01 16.91 -14.39
N THR A 161 10.17 15.60 -14.54
CA THR A 161 11.12 14.99 -15.48
C THR A 161 10.46 13.80 -16.15
N ALA A 162 10.49 13.75 -17.48
CA ALA A 162 9.97 12.62 -18.26
C ALA A 162 11.04 11.53 -18.40
N LYS A 163 10.65 10.26 -18.41
CA LYS A 163 11.57 9.13 -18.62
C LYS A 163 10.85 7.96 -19.29
N LYS A 164 11.50 7.24 -20.21
CA LYS A 164 11.10 5.88 -20.63
C LYS A 164 11.18 4.92 -19.44
N THR A 165 10.05 4.29 -19.09
CA THR A 165 9.90 3.46 -17.89
C THR A 165 9.85 1.96 -18.21
N ARG A 166 8.99 1.50 -19.11
CA ARG A 166 8.89 0.07 -19.53
C ARG A 166 9.00 -0.03 -21.05
N ILE A 167 9.52 -1.15 -21.55
CA ILE A 167 9.69 -1.43 -23.00
C ILE A 167 8.67 -2.50 -23.41
N ASN A 168 8.05 -2.35 -24.58
CA ASN A 168 7.00 -3.26 -25.08
C ASN A 168 5.93 -3.63 -24.02
N ALA A 169 5.39 -2.65 -23.31
CA ALA A 169 4.29 -2.86 -22.38
C ALA A 169 2.96 -3.04 -23.14
N SER A 170 2.08 -3.91 -22.62
CA SER A 170 0.67 -4.00 -23.06
C SER A 170 -0.05 -2.67 -22.79
N LEU A 171 -1.05 -2.35 -23.62
CA LEU A 171 -1.68 -1.04 -23.63
C LEU A 171 -3.22 -1.09 -23.50
N VAL A 172 -3.77 0.00 -22.98
CA VAL A 172 -5.17 0.40 -23.10
C VAL A 172 -5.25 1.72 -23.85
N LEU A 173 -6.12 1.79 -24.85
CA LEU A 173 -6.56 3.02 -25.51
C LEU A 173 -7.75 3.59 -24.73
N VAL A 174 -7.68 4.86 -24.33
CA VAL A 174 -8.74 5.60 -23.64
C VAL A 174 -9.16 6.79 -24.50
N THR A 175 -10.33 6.72 -25.13
CA THR A 175 -10.90 7.83 -25.91
C THR A 175 -11.77 8.70 -25.00
N LEU A 176 -11.69 10.02 -25.12
CA LEU A 176 -12.47 10.99 -24.35
C LEU A 176 -13.53 11.72 -25.20
N ASP A 177 -14.48 12.39 -24.53
CA ASP A 177 -15.60 13.10 -25.15
C ASP A 177 -15.19 14.35 -25.96
N ASN A 178 -13.96 14.84 -25.75
CA ASN A 178 -13.30 15.85 -26.57
C ASN A 178 -12.59 15.28 -27.82
N GLY A 179 -12.69 13.97 -28.09
CA GLY A 179 -12.04 13.29 -29.21
C GLY A 179 -10.53 13.02 -29.03
N ARG A 180 -9.93 13.35 -27.87
CA ARG A 180 -8.56 12.94 -27.55
C ARG A 180 -8.52 11.46 -27.19
N GLU A 181 -7.40 10.81 -27.52
CA GLU A 181 -7.10 9.44 -27.10
C GLU A 181 -5.80 9.41 -26.28
N ILE A 182 -5.77 8.57 -25.25
CA ILE A 182 -4.59 8.31 -24.42
C ILE A 182 -4.25 6.82 -24.52
N ARG A 183 -2.99 6.49 -24.85
CA ARG A 183 -2.49 5.12 -24.83
C ARG A 183 -1.59 4.97 -23.59
N CYS A 184 -1.90 3.97 -22.77
CA CYS A 184 -1.32 3.83 -21.43
C CYS A 184 -1.29 2.38 -20.98
N THR A 185 -0.51 2.06 -19.95
CA THR A 185 -0.49 0.69 -19.41
C THR A 185 -1.83 0.39 -18.69
N PRO A 186 -2.33 -0.86 -18.73
CA PRO A 186 -3.63 -1.23 -18.15
C PRO A 186 -3.83 -0.80 -16.69
N ASP A 187 -2.74 -0.86 -15.91
CA ASP A 187 -2.60 -0.49 -14.50
C ASP A 187 -2.53 1.03 -14.24
N HIS A 188 -2.37 1.87 -15.26
CA HIS A 188 -2.21 3.32 -15.07
C HIS A 188 -3.45 3.95 -14.43
N GLU A 189 -3.31 4.61 -13.29
CA GLU A 189 -4.42 5.23 -12.56
C GLU A 189 -4.85 6.58 -13.16
N PHE A 190 -6.15 6.72 -13.41
CA PHE A 190 -6.79 7.91 -13.94
C PHE A 190 -7.62 8.61 -12.85
N MET A 191 -7.47 9.93 -12.67
CA MET A 191 -8.28 10.67 -11.69
C MET A 191 -9.68 10.95 -12.23
N LEU A 192 -10.67 10.61 -11.42
CA LEU A 192 -12.06 10.93 -11.59
C LEU A 192 -12.35 12.35 -11.12
N ARG A 193 -13.42 12.97 -11.62
CA ARG A 193 -13.80 14.36 -11.29
C ARG A 193 -14.08 14.63 -9.79
N ASP A 194 -14.18 13.59 -8.97
CA ASP A 194 -14.32 13.68 -7.51
C ASP A 194 -13.00 13.62 -6.74
N GLY A 195 -11.86 13.40 -7.40
CA GLY A 195 -10.52 13.32 -6.82
C GLY A 195 -9.97 11.89 -6.67
N ARG A 196 -10.81 10.85 -6.83
CA ARG A 196 -10.40 9.45 -6.67
C ARG A 196 -9.74 8.90 -7.93
N TYR A 197 -9.02 7.78 -7.79
CA TYR A 197 -8.27 7.14 -8.88
C TYR A 197 -8.94 5.86 -9.40
N ARG A 198 -8.68 5.53 -10.68
CA ARG A 198 -9.20 4.34 -11.36
C ARG A 198 -8.29 3.94 -12.51
N GLN A 199 -7.83 2.69 -12.54
CA GLN A 199 -6.95 2.18 -13.60
C GLN A 199 -7.58 2.27 -15.01
N ALA A 200 -6.73 2.47 -16.03
CA ALA A 200 -7.10 2.60 -17.44
C ALA A 200 -8.02 1.47 -17.92
N GLN A 201 -7.64 0.22 -17.65
CA GLN A 201 -8.41 -0.99 -17.98
C GLN A 201 -9.79 -1.10 -17.28
N HIS A 202 -10.10 -0.18 -16.37
CA HIS A 202 -11.35 -0.14 -15.62
C HIS A 202 -12.15 1.14 -15.88
N LEU A 203 -11.67 2.02 -16.75
CA LEU A 203 -12.45 3.13 -17.27
C LEU A 203 -13.60 2.59 -18.14
N THR A 204 -14.79 3.18 -17.99
CA THR A 204 -15.97 2.79 -18.78
C THR A 204 -16.55 4.00 -19.50
N PRO A 205 -17.29 3.81 -20.60
CA PRO A 205 -18.06 4.88 -21.23
C PRO A 205 -18.84 5.72 -20.20
N LYS A 206 -18.83 7.04 -20.40
CA LYS A 206 -19.40 8.09 -19.52
C LYS A 206 -18.64 8.35 -18.19
N THR A 207 -17.55 7.64 -17.88
CA THR A 207 -16.70 7.94 -16.70
C THR A 207 -16.11 9.34 -16.80
N SER A 208 -16.47 10.25 -15.89
CA SER A 208 -15.96 11.64 -15.92
C SER A 208 -14.62 11.74 -15.18
N LEU A 209 -13.56 12.01 -15.93
CA LEU A 209 -12.22 12.26 -15.41
C LEU A 209 -12.12 13.67 -14.81
N MET A 210 -11.03 13.95 -14.08
CA MET A 210 -10.75 15.26 -13.53
C MET A 210 -10.26 16.21 -14.64
N PRO A 211 -11.06 17.19 -15.08
CA PRO A 211 -10.80 17.86 -16.34
C PRO A 211 -9.72 18.94 -16.20
N PHE A 212 -8.70 18.89 -17.06
CA PHE A 212 -7.76 19.98 -17.28
C PHE A 212 -8.29 20.88 -18.41
N TYR A 213 -8.57 22.15 -18.12
CA TYR A 213 -9.07 23.12 -19.10
C TYR A 213 -8.01 24.20 -19.38
N LYS A 214 -7.63 24.34 -20.65
CA LYS A 214 -6.67 25.34 -21.16
C LYS A 214 -7.43 26.26 -22.12
N GLN A 215 -7.68 27.51 -21.74
CA GLN A 215 -8.42 28.47 -22.57
C GLN A 215 -7.45 29.45 -23.23
N GLY A 216 -7.46 29.48 -24.58
CA GLY A 216 -6.63 30.39 -25.36
C GLY A 216 -7.23 31.79 -25.44
N ALA A 217 -6.39 32.80 -25.32
CA ALA A 217 -6.70 34.20 -25.61
C ALA A 217 -5.65 34.75 -26.58
N GLU A 218 -6.07 35.57 -27.55
CA GLU A 218 -5.22 36.10 -28.64
C GLU A 218 -4.14 37.10 -28.19
N ARG A 219 -3.86 37.22 -26.88
CA ARG A 219 -2.93 38.18 -26.27
C ARG A 219 -2.05 37.56 -25.18
N GLY A 220 -1.53 36.35 -25.44
CA GLY A 220 -0.36 35.81 -24.74
C GLY A 220 -0.54 35.36 -23.28
N ALA A 221 -1.77 35.41 -22.73
CA ALA A 221 -2.07 34.93 -21.38
C ALA A 221 -2.99 33.70 -21.44
N ILE A 222 -2.58 32.60 -20.82
CA ILE A 222 -3.37 31.36 -20.73
C ILE A 222 -4.14 31.38 -19.41
N TYR A 223 -5.47 31.36 -19.50
CA TYR A 223 -6.32 31.23 -18.32
C TYR A 223 -6.44 29.75 -17.92
N VAL A 224 -6.07 29.47 -16.67
CA VAL A 224 -6.17 28.15 -16.03
C VAL A 224 -7.03 28.34 -14.77
N GLY A 225 -8.24 27.79 -14.75
CA GLY A 225 -9.17 28.09 -13.65
C GLY A 225 -10.47 27.28 -13.64
N ALA A 226 -11.13 27.30 -12.48
CA ALA A 226 -12.36 26.56 -12.24
C ALA A 226 -13.62 27.37 -12.64
N ARG A 227 -13.89 27.42 -13.95
CA ARG A 227 -15.15 27.85 -14.60
C ARG A 227 -15.56 29.32 -14.38
N ASP A 228 -15.34 30.15 -15.40
CA ASP A 228 -16.14 31.36 -15.60
C ASP A 228 -17.54 31.02 -16.17
N LYS A 229 -18.50 31.96 -16.07
CA LYS A 229 -19.91 31.81 -16.45
C LYS A 229 -20.29 32.47 -17.78
N SER A 230 -19.34 33.10 -18.47
CA SER A 230 -19.57 34.20 -19.42
C SER A 230 -19.66 33.81 -20.91
N ALA A 231 -19.18 32.63 -21.33
CA ALA A 231 -19.11 32.24 -22.75
C ALA A 231 -19.52 30.78 -22.99
N ALA A 232 -20.08 30.49 -24.18
CA ALA A 232 -20.64 29.19 -24.53
C ALA A 232 -20.03 28.57 -25.81
N PRO A 233 -18.83 27.96 -25.74
CA PRO A 233 -18.39 26.93 -26.66
C PRO A 233 -18.80 25.52 -26.15
N THR A 234 -18.70 24.49 -27.00
CA THR A 234 -19.10 23.10 -26.67
C THR A 234 -18.30 22.52 -25.49
N ILE A 235 -18.95 22.33 -24.34
CA ILE A 235 -18.27 21.96 -23.08
C ILE A 235 -18.09 20.43 -22.97
N TYR A 236 -16.92 19.95 -23.38
CA TYR A 236 -16.47 18.59 -23.06
C TYR A 236 -16.20 18.43 -21.56
N ASN A 237 -16.59 17.30 -21.00
CA ASN A 237 -16.51 17.04 -19.56
C ASN A 237 -15.40 16.05 -19.19
N HIS A 238 -14.49 15.78 -20.14
CA HIS A 238 -13.43 14.77 -20.05
C HIS A 238 -14.02 13.41 -19.63
N LYS A 239 -15.13 13.05 -20.29
CA LYS A 239 -15.78 11.76 -20.14
C LYS A 239 -15.12 10.74 -21.05
N VAL A 240 -14.76 9.59 -20.52
CA VAL A 240 -14.36 8.43 -21.32
C VAL A 240 -15.51 8.06 -22.26
N VAL A 241 -15.25 7.98 -23.57
CA VAL A 241 -16.16 7.47 -24.61
C VAL A 241 -16.02 5.96 -24.71
N ARG A 242 -14.79 5.45 -24.76
CA ARG A 242 -14.42 4.04 -24.71
C ARG A 242 -13.08 3.88 -23.99
N ALA A 243 -12.84 2.71 -23.41
CA ALA A 243 -11.52 2.26 -23.04
C ALA A 243 -11.39 0.79 -23.45
N GLU A 244 -10.32 0.44 -24.16
CA GLU A 244 -10.14 -0.91 -24.73
C GLU A 244 -8.67 -1.35 -24.68
N LEU A 245 -8.46 -2.64 -24.38
CA LEU A 245 -7.13 -3.27 -24.45
C LEU A 245 -6.70 -3.35 -25.92
N LEU A 246 -5.48 -2.90 -26.21
CA LEU A 246 -4.89 -3.01 -27.53
C LEU A 246 -4.17 -4.36 -27.67
N GLY A 247 -4.26 -4.97 -28.86
CA GLY A 247 -3.51 -6.18 -29.22
C GLY A 247 -2.03 -5.94 -29.54
N GLU A 248 -1.55 -4.71 -29.32
CA GLU A 248 -0.18 -4.24 -29.59
C GLU A 248 0.49 -3.75 -28.30
N THR A 249 1.82 -3.77 -28.31
CA THR A 249 2.68 -3.30 -27.22
C THR A 249 3.54 -2.13 -27.67
N ALA A 250 3.85 -1.19 -26.79
CA ALA A 250 4.78 -0.10 -27.10
C ALA A 250 5.70 0.22 -25.92
N ASP A 251 6.74 1.00 -26.21
CA ASP A 251 7.53 1.64 -25.17
C ASP A 251 6.69 2.68 -24.43
N VAL A 252 6.75 2.61 -23.11
CA VAL A 252 6.03 3.50 -22.22
C VAL A 252 6.97 4.29 -21.33
N TYR A 253 6.51 5.47 -20.98
CA TYR A 253 7.20 6.58 -20.36
C TYR A 253 6.35 7.08 -19.18
N CYS A 254 6.93 7.83 -18.26
CA CYS A 254 6.19 8.47 -17.17
C CYS A 254 6.87 9.78 -16.76
N LEU A 255 6.09 10.68 -16.16
CA LEU A 255 6.59 11.91 -15.56
C LEU A 255 6.73 11.71 -14.06
N THR A 256 7.94 11.94 -13.53
CA THR A 256 8.11 12.09 -12.09
C THR A 256 7.69 13.50 -11.71
N VAL A 257 6.62 13.65 -10.92
CA VAL A 257 6.26 14.92 -10.26
C VAL A 257 6.61 14.85 -8.77
N PRO A 258 7.68 15.52 -8.32
CA PRO A 258 8.16 15.49 -6.93
C PRO A 258 7.15 15.93 -5.89
N GLU A 259 6.43 17.03 -6.18
CA GLU A 259 5.76 17.84 -5.16
C GLU A 259 4.34 17.33 -4.84
N TYR A 260 3.65 16.81 -5.87
CA TYR A 260 2.24 16.40 -5.79
C TYR A 260 2.00 14.93 -6.16
N GLY A 261 3.04 14.20 -6.61
CA GLY A 261 2.92 12.81 -7.08
C GLY A 261 2.06 12.63 -8.33
N ASN A 262 1.77 13.72 -9.06
CA ASN A 262 0.72 13.75 -10.07
C ASN A 262 0.95 14.84 -11.14
N PHE A 263 0.66 14.57 -12.43
CA PHE A 263 0.82 15.47 -13.59
C PHE A 263 -0.36 15.43 -14.54
N ALA A 264 -0.74 16.56 -15.13
CA ALA A 264 -1.72 16.58 -16.21
C ALA A 264 -1.09 16.14 -17.54
N LEU A 265 -1.84 15.34 -18.31
CA LEU A 265 -1.63 15.15 -19.75
C LEU A 265 -2.33 16.29 -20.51
N ASP A 266 -2.14 16.38 -21.82
CA ASP A 266 -2.98 17.23 -22.69
C ASP A 266 -4.48 16.78 -22.65
N ALA A 267 -4.74 15.64 -22.01
CA ALA A 267 -6.04 15.10 -21.60
C ALA A 267 -6.30 14.95 -20.05
N GLY A 268 -5.27 14.97 -19.16
CA GLY A 268 -5.25 15.17 -17.66
C GLY A 268 -5.59 14.06 -16.58
N VAL A 269 -4.63 13.41 -15.81
CA VAL A 269 -4.86 12.36 -14.68
C VAL A 269 -3.69 11.89 -13.67
N PHE A 270 -3.92 11.10 -12.57
CA PHE A 270 -3.13 11.00 -11.25
C PHE A 270 -3.27 9.65 -10.33
N VAL A 271 -2.47 9.29 -9.21
CA VAL A 271 -2.28 7.89 -8.51
C VAL A 271 -1.93 7.70 -6.91
N HIS A 272 -2.00 6.50 -6.14
CA HIS A 272 -1.22 6.01 -4.83
C HIS A 272 -1.65 4.78 -3.80
N ASN A 273 -0.87 4.36 -2.69
CA ASN A 273 -0.86 3.01 -1.86
C ASN A 273 -0.67 2.85 -0.21
N CYS A 274 -0.37 1.63 0.44
CA CYS A 274 -0.75 1.08 1.87
C CYS A 274 0.22 0.42 3.05
N GLY A 275 -0.25 -0.23 4.22
CA GLY A 275 0.46 -0.96 5.42
C GLY A 275 -0.32 -1.38 6.81
N MET A 276 0.16 -2.12 7.93
CA MET A 276 -0.60 -2.84 9.13
C MET A 276 -0.14 -2.85 10.72
N MET A 277 -0.99 -2.94 11.83
CA MET A 277 -0.80 -3.44 13.32
C MET A 277 -2.02 -3.62 14.36
N SER A 278 -1.89 -3.95 15.71
CA SER A 278 -3.00 -4.17 16.76
C SER A 278 -2.78 -4.00 18.34
N ALA A 279 -3.85 -3.70 19.12
CA ALA A 279 -3.93 -3.49 20.60
C ALA A 279 -5.25 -4.00 21.32
N ARG A 280 -5.27 -4.16 22.67
CA ARG A 280 -6.41 -4.65 23.52
C ARG A 280 -6.74 -3.77 24.74
N SER A 281 -7.90 -4.03 25.37
CA SER A 281 -8.29 -3.49 26.68
C SER A 281 -9.21 -4.45 27.46
N GLU A 282 -9.37 -4.20 28.76
CA GLU A 282 -10.32 -4.93 29.63
C GLU A 282 -11.75 -4.33 29.59
N VAL A 283 -12.03 -3.39 28.68
CA VAL A 283 -13.30 -2.66 28.67
C VAL A 283 -14.39 -3.49 27.98
N PRO A 284 -15.52 -3.83 28.65
CA PRO A 284 -16.59 -4.61 28.04
C PRO A 284 -17.23 -3.91 26.84
N VAL A 285 -17.63 -4.69 25.82
CA VAL A 285 -18.22 -4.20 24.56
C VAL A 285 -19.50 -3.38 24.76
N GLU A 286 -20.23 -3.59 25.84
CA GLU A 286 -21.44 -2.84 26.20
C GLU A 286 -21.15 -1.35 26.43
N ARG A 287 -19.93 -1.00 26.86
CA ARG A 287 -19.49 0.40 26.99
C ARG A 287 -19.25 1.07 25.63
N ALA A 288 -19.18 0.30 24.54
CA ALA A 288 -19.12 0.80 23.17
C ALA A 288 -20.52 1.16 22.63
N THR A 289 -21.22 2.09 23.27
CA THR A 289 -22.49 2.64 22.73
C THR A 289 -22.27 3.34 21.38
N PRO A 290 -23.31 3.58 20.55
CA PRO A 290 -23.16 4.32 19.29
C PRO A 290 -22.54 5.72 19.48
N GLU A 291 -22.88 6.39 20.58
CA GLU A 291 -22.32 7.69 20.97
C GLU A 291 -20.84 7.56 21.35
N LYS A 292 -20.46 6.47 22.03
CA LYS A 292 -19.07 6.19 22.40
C LYS A 292 -18.20 5.83 21.20
N ARG A 293 -18.73 5.05 20.24
CA ARG A 293 -18.10 4.80 18.93
C ARG A 293 -17.83 6.12 18.20
N LEU A 294 -18.82 7.02 18.16
CA LEU A 294 -18.70 8.33 17.53
C LEU A 294 -17.75 9.28 18.28
N GLN A 295 -17.72 9.23 19.61
CA GLN A 295 -16.75 9.97 20.45
C GLN A 295 -15.32 9.48 20.18
N PHE A 296 -15.08 8.16 20.17
CA PHE A 296 -13.78 7.56 19.88
C PHE A 296 -13.27 7.92 18.49
N ASN A 297 -14.10 7.73 17.45
CA ASN A 297 -13.76 8.12 16.08
C ASN A 297 -13.38 9.62 16.00
N LYS A 298 -14.15 10.50 16.66
CA LYS A 298 -13.86 11.93 16.75
C LYS A 298 -12.69 12.30 17.67
N ALA A 299 -12.22 11.40 18.54
CA ALA A 299 -11.04 11.61 19.39
C ALA A 299 -9.74 11.20 18.70
N VAL A 300 -9.79 10.15 17.87
CA VAL A 300 -8.70 9.74 16.99
C VAL A 300 -8.53 10.72 15.83
N MET A 301 -9.60 11.14 15.15
CA MET A 301 -9.59 12.16 14.06
C MET A 301 -9.29 13.61 14.53
N ARG A 302 -8.74 13.78 15.73
CA ARG A 302 -8.11 15.02 16.24
C ARG A 302 -6.63 14.85 16.57
N ARG A 303 -6.12 13.61 16.54
CA ARG A 303 -4.76 13.22 16.95
C ARG A 303 -3.96 12.53 15.84
N VAL A 304 -4.65 11.87 14.91
CA VAL A 304 -4.05 11.24 13.73
C VAL A 304 -4.62 11.89 12.47
N GLU A 305 -3.74 12.38 11.58
CA GLU A 305 -4.17 12.87 10.27
C GLU A 305 -4.54 11.72 9.33
N MET A 306 -5.65 11.91 8.62
CA MET A 306 -6.30 10.91 7.77
C MET A 306 -6.08 11.27 6.29
N GLY A 307 -5.95 10.27 5.41
CA GLY A 307 -5.78 10.51 3.97
C GLY A 307 -4.34 10.71 3.52
N ALA A 308 -4.15 11.03 2.24
CA ALA A 308 -2.82 11.17 1.63
C ALA A 308 -2.13 12.48 2.06
N GLY A 309 -0.80 12.44 2.24
CA GLY A 309 -0.02 13.63 2.64
C GLY A 309 -0.24 14.14 4.06
N GLY A 310 -1.01 13.41 4.90
CA GLY A 310 -1.24 13.74 6.31
C GLY A 310 0.07 13.93 7.10
N LYS A 311 0.02 14.80 8.12
CA LYS A 311 1.19 15.25 8.89
C LYS A 311 1.10 14.83 10.36
N SER A 312 2.23 14.78 11.04
CA SER A 312 2.25 14.49 12.48
C SER A 312 1.58 15.60 13.30
N HIS A 313 0.60 15.27 14.13
CA HIS A 313 0.18 16.14 15.23
C HIS A 313 1.13 16.01 16.44
N ARG A 314 1.60 14.78 16.74
CA ARG A 314 2.47 14.49 17.89
C ARG A 314 3.90 15.04 17.74
N LEU A 315 4.47 14.99 16.54
CA LEU A 315 5.82 15.51 16.25
C LEU A 315 5.83 16.90 15.59
N GLY A 316 4.69 17.38 15.07
CA GLY A 316 4.63 18.62 14.31
C GLY A 316 5.51 18.58 13.05
N LYS A 317 6.38 19.59 12.89
CA LYS A 317 7.40 19.63 11.82
C LYS A 317 8.70 19.01 12.34
N VAL A 318 9.07 17.86 11.79
CA VAL A 318 10.36 17.20 12.04
C VAL A 318 11.45 17.89 11.18
N GLU A 319 12.67 18.02 11.70
CA GLU A 319 13.83 18.48 10.91
C GLU A 319 14.59 17.29 10.32
N GLU A 320 15.37 17.50 9.25
CA GLU A 320 16.03 16.39 8.56
C GLU A 320 17.02 15.63 9.46
N ARG A 321 17.77 16.33 10.32
CA ARG A 321 18.62 15.69 11.34
C ARG A 321 17.80 14.80 12.28
N GLU A 322 16.70 15.34 12.80
CA GLU A 322 15.79 14.62 13.69
C GLU A 322 15.20 13.37 13.03
N PHE A 323 14.83 13.49 11.76
CA PHE A 323 14.31 12.40 10.95
C PHE A 323 15.34 11.29 10.74
N ASN A 324 16.61 11.65 10.50
CA ASN A 324 17.70 10.67 10.42
C ASN A 324 17.87 9.89 11.73
N GLU A 325 17.85 10.57 12.89
CA GLU A 325 17.98 9.89 14.19
C GLU A 325 16.78 9.00 14.51
N LEU A 326 15.54 9.45 14.22
CA LEU A 326 14.33 8.63 14.32
C LEU A 326 14.41 7.37 13.43
N VAL A 327 14.83 7.52 12.18
CA VAL A 327 14.87 6.43 11.21
C VAL A 327 16.04 5.46 11.43
N ARG A 328 17.18 5.89 12.00
CA ARG A 328 18.23 4.97 12.48
C ARG A 328 17.87 4.34 13.82
N GLY A 329 17.43 5.14 14.78
CA GLY A 329 17.24 4.76 16.18
C GLY A 329 15.94 4.02 16.50
N GLY A 330 14.94 4.07 15.60
CA GLY A 330 13.69 3.34 15.73
C GLY A 330 12.93 3.68 17.02
N ALA A 331 12.21 2.69 17.56
CA ALA A 331 11.43 2.85 18.78
C ALA A 331 12.31 3.11 20.02
N GLU A 332 13.59 2.72 19.99
CA GLU A 332 14.54 2.94 21.09
C GLU A 332 14.77 4.44 21.31
N TYR A 333 15.17 5.14 20.25
CA TYR A 333 15.37 6.59 20.25
C TYR A 333 14.08 7.37 20.51
N TYR A 334 12.94 6.91 19.97
CA TYR A 334 11.66 7.57 20.20
C TYR A 334 11.23 7.51 21.68
N VAL A 335 11.38 6.36 22.34
CA VAL A 335 11.09 6.22 23.78
C VAL A 335 12.03 7.10 24.61
N GLU A 336 13.34 7.02 24.37
CA GLU A 336 14.36 7.80 25.10
C GLU A 336 14.10 9.32 25.01
N LYS A 337 13.77 9.82 23.80
CA LYS A 337 13.68 11.26 23.54
C LYS A 337 12.29 11.87 23.75
N TYR A 338 11.22 11.16 23.40
CA TYR A 338 9.85 11.69 23.43
C TYR A 338 9.02 11.21 24.64
N GLY A 339 9.63 10.42 25.53
CA GLY A 339 9.04 9.96 26.79
C GLY A 339 7.88 8.98 26.60
N ALA A 340 7.90 8.21 25.51
CA ALA A 340 6.77 7.36 25.12
C ALA A 340 6.63 6.13 26.05
N THR A 341 5.39 5.83 26.44
CA THR A 341 5.08 4.87 27.51
C THR A 341 4.62 3.49 27.04
N PHE A 342 4.68 3.20 25.73
CA PHE A 342 4.28 1.91 25.18
C PHE A 342 5.32 0.81 25.45
N ASP A 343 4.85 -0.42 25.64
CA ASP A 343 5.74 -1.59 25.79
C ASP A 343 6.40 -1.95 24.45
N ARG A 344 7.65 -1.50 24.28
CA ARG A 344 8.45 -1.75 23.08
C ARG A 344 8.76 -3.23 22.83
N SER A 345 8.59 -4.13 23.80
CA SER A 345 8.77 -5.60 23.60
C SER A 345 7.66 -6.23 22.75
N ARG A 346 6.63 -5.43 22.44
CA ARG A 346 5.51 -5.79 21.58
C ARG A 346 5.58 -5.14 20.19
N ALA A 347 6.69 -4.47 19.88
CA ALA A 347 7.04 -4.17 18.50
C ALA A 347 7.67 -5.41 17.84
N GLU A 348 7.58 -5.50 16.51
CA GLU A 348 8.15 -6.63 15.76
C GLU A 348 9.66 -6.77 16.00
N ARG A 349 10.30 -5.60 16.10
CA ARG A 349 11.67 -5.29 16.52
C ARG A 349 11.65 -3.87 17.09
N HIS A 350 12.46 -3.55 18.09
CA HIS A 350 12.59 -2.16 18.55
C HIS A 350 13.23 -1.25 17.48
N ARG A 351 14.17 -1.83 16.73
CA ARG A 351 14.98 -1.19 15.69
C ARG A 351 15.51 -2.27 14.75
N ILE A 352 15.52 -1.99 13.45
CA ILE A 352 16.32 -2.69 12.45
C ILE A 352 17.63 -1.88 12.31
N PRO A 353 18.83 -2.49 12.43
CA PRO A 353 20.09 -1.77 12.32
C PRO A 353 20.24 -1.02 10.98
N VAL A 354 20.73 0.21 11.04
CA VAL A 354 21.14 1.03 9.90
C VAL A 354 22.55 1.53 10.18
N ASP A 355 23.47 1.42 9.22
CA ASP A 355 24.87 1.82 9.36
C ASP A 355 25.01 3.33 9.62
N ASP A 356 25.89 3.70 10.57
CA ASP A 356 26.17 5.10 10.93
C ASP A 356 26.73 5.92 9.75
N GLY A 357 27.45 5.26 8.85
CA GLY A 357 27.98 5.84 7.62
C GLY A 357 26.92 6.03 6.52
N TRP A 358 25.84 5.25 6.53
CA TRP A 358 24.82 5.31 5.48
C TRP A 358 24.02 6.62 5.54
N ARG A 359 23.60 7.09 4.37
CA ARG A 359 22.84 8.34 4.19
C ARG A 359 21.61 8.05 3.36
N ILE A 360 20.48 8.61 3.78
CA ILE A 360 19.25 8.57 3.01
C ILE A 360 19.49 9.30 1.67
N PRO A 361 19.12 8.73 0.50
CA PRO A 361 19.35 9.33 -0.81
C PRO A 361 18.34 10.45 -1.10
N TRP A 362 18.40 11.53 -0.33
CA TRP A 362 17.61 12.74 -0.53
C TRP A 362 17.87 13.34 -1.91
N GLY A 363 16.81 13.80 -2.59
CA GLY A 363 16.92 14.33 -3.96
C GLY A 363 17.25 13.28 -5.03
N GLY A 364 17.50 12.02 -4.64
CA GLY A 364 17.54 10.89 -5.56
C GLY A 364 16.21 10.69 -6.27
N LYS A 365 16.19 9.87 -7.34
CA LYS A 365 15.02 9.75 -8.25
C LYS A 365 13.70 9.42 -7.53
N GLY A 366 13.77 8.71 -6.41
CA GLY A 366 12.60 8.36 -5.60
C GLY A 366 12.10 9.43 -4.62
N ARG A 367 12.90 10.47 -4.39
CA ARG A 367 12.62 11.60 -3.49
C ARG A 367 12.00 11.19 -2.15
N PRO A 368 12.70 10.37 -1.33
CA PRO A 368 12.19 9.91 -0.04
C PRO A 368 11.81 11.06 0.91
N GLU A 369 12.35 12.26 0.72
CA GLU A 369 12.04 13.48 1.51
C GLU A 369 10.54 13.83 1.53
N ARG A 370 9.75 13.38 0.54
CA ARG A 370 8.28 13.55 0.54
C ARG A 370 7.58 12.90 1.74
N GLY A 371 8.22 11.90 2.36
CA GLY A 371 7.72 11.25 3.58
C GLY A 371 8.11 11.91 4.90
N LEU A 372 9.02 12.91 4.89
CA LEU A 372 9.68 13.44 6.10
C LEU A 372 8.70 13.96 7.17
N ASN A 373 7.59 14.57 6.75
CA ASN A 373 6.55 15.09 7.66
C ASN A 373 5.38 14.12 7.91
N GLN A 374 5.41 12.91 7.34
CA GLN A 374 4.28 11.96 7.32
C GLN A 374 4.30 10.93 8.47
N LEU A 375 5.26 11.03 9.39
CA LEU A 375 5.42 10.12 10.52
C LEU A 375 4.35 10.39 11.60
N GLY A 376 3.55 9.39 11.97
CA GLY A 376 2.34 9.56 12.77
C GLY A 376 1.09 9.90 11.93
N SER A 377 1.03 9.48 10.66
CA SER A 377 -0.13 9.67 9.77
C SER A 377 -0.68 8.34 9.24
N LEU A 378 -2.01 8.25 9.09
CA LEU A 378 -2.64 7.01 8.65
C LEU A 378 -2.43 6.73 7.16
N GLY A 379 -2.73 7.71 6.30
CA GLY A 379 -2.79 7.51 4.85
C GLY A 379 -4.19 7.31 4.29
N GLY A 380 -4.28 7.06 2.98
CA GLY A 380 -5.48 6.64 2.24
C GLY A 380 -5.30 5.26 1.59
N GLY A 381 -6.29 4.78 0.84
CA GLY A 381 -6.34 3.40 0.35
C GLY A 381 -6.85 2.45 1.44
N ASN A 382 -6.33 1.22 1.52
CA ASN A 382 -6.78 0.22 2.49
C ASN A 382 -6.35 0.47 3.95
N HIS A 383 -5.69 1.60 4.23
CA HIS A 383 -5.35 2.03 5.59
C HIS A 383 -6.60 2.30 6.46
N PHE A 384 -6.56 1.91 7.73
CA PHE A 384 -7.68 2.05 8.67
C PHE A 384 -7.24 2.15 10.14
N ILE A 385 -8.15 2.59 11.01
CA ILE A 385 -8.10 2.40 12.47
C ILE A 385 -9.46 1.86 12.89
N GLU A 386 -9.53 0.71 13.55
CA GLU A 386 -10.79 0.01 13.78
C GLU A 386 -10.94 -0.44 15.23
N LEU A 387 -11.99 0.03 15.89
CA LEU A 387 -12.45 -0.43 17.19
C LEU A 387 -13.27 -1.71 16.99
N GLN A 388 -12.89 -2.78 17.69
CA GLN A 388 -13.42 -4.13 17.53
C GLN A 388 -13.82 -4.71 18.91
N ARG A 389 -14.65 -5.76 18.92
CA ARG A 389 -14.88 -6.62 20.11
C ARG A 389 -14.22 -7.97 19.90
N SER A 390 -13.73 -8.63 20.95
CA SER A 390 -13.36 -10.06 20.87
C SER A 390 -14.49 -10.97 21.30
N GLU A 391 -14.77 -12.03 20.53
CA GLU A 391 -15.74 -13.07 20.92
C GLU A 391 -15.25 -13.93 22.10
N GLN A 392 -13.94 -13.99 22.34
CA GLN A 392 -13.33 -14.80 23.40
C GLN A 392 -13.36 -14.12 24.78
N THR A 393 -13.35 -12.78 24.83
CA THR A 393 -13.29 -12.01 26.09
C THR A 393 -14.51 -11.12 26.32
N GLY A 394 -15.27 -10.78 25.27
CA GLY A 394 -16.30 -9.73 25.33
C GLY A 394 -15.75 -8.30 25.46
N THR A 395 -14.42 -8.10 25.43
CA THR A 395 -13.79 -6.79 25.62
C THR A 395 -13.40 -6.10 24.31
N MET A 396 -13.07 -4.80 24.38
CA MET A 396 -12.69 -3.98 23.24
C MET A 396 -11.21 -4.10 22.85
N PHE A 397 -10.98 -4.20 21.55
CA PHE A 397 -9.69 -4.24 20.87
C PHE A 397 -9.61 -3.10 19.85
N VAL A 398 -8.39 -2.73 19.44
CA VAL A 398 -8.18 -1.78 18.33
C VAL A 398 -7.16 -2.36 17.36
N GLN A 399 -7.49 -2.36 16.06
CA GLN A 399 -6.56 -2.67 14.98
C GLN A 399 -6.27 -1.42 14.15
N VAL A 400 -5.08 -1.36 13.54
CA VAL A 400 -4.64 -0.23 12.72
C VAL A 400 -3.99 -0.77 11.45
N HIS A 401 -4.05 0.01 10.39
CA HIS A 401 -3.43 -0.31 9.13
C HIS A 401 -2.68 0.94 8.63
N THR A 402 -1.36 1.02 8.88
CA THR A 402 -0.43 1.92 8.15
C THR A 402 1.02 1.42 7.98
N GLY A 403 1.70 1.95 6.96
CA GLY A 403 3.05 1.56 6.54
C GLY A 403 4.05 2.72 6.50
N SER A 404 5.08 2.59 5.66
CA SER A 404 6.22 3.52 5.51
C SER A 404 5.94 4.81 4.73
N ARG A 405 4.65 5.05 4.39
CA ARG A 405 4.13 6.26 3.74
C ARG A 405 4.94 6.64 2.49
N GLY A 406 5.04 7.94 2.16
CA GLY A 406 5.82 8.42 1.02
C GLY A 406 7.34 8.22 1.16
N PHE A 407 7.85 7.97 2.37
CA PHE A 407 9.27 7.73 2.64
C PHE A 407 9.70 6.39 2.04
N GLY A 408 9.12 5.28 2.51
CA GLY A 408 9.49 3.95 2.04
C GLY A 408 9.18 3.73 0.55
N HIS A 409 8.08 4.30 0.04
CA HIS A 409 7.80 4.29 -1.39
C HIS A 409 8.88 5.05 -2.19
N GLY A 410 9.43 6.16 -1.68
CA GLY A 410 10.57 6.86 -2.29
C GLY A 410 11.90 6.12 -2.18
N MET A 411 12.16 5.47 -1.03
CA MET A 411 13.31 4.58 -0.87
C MET A 411 13.28 3.46 -1.91
N ALA A 412 12.13 2.78 -2.07
CA ALA A 412 11.92 1.75 -3.08
C ALA A 412 12.21 2.29 -4.49
N THR A 413 11.53 3.37 -4.93
CA THR A 413 11.77 3.98 -6.26
C THR A 413 13.25 4.20 -6.55
N ASN A 414 13.99 4.73 -5.56
CA ASN A 414 15.38 5.08 -5.75
C ASN A 414 16.25 3.84 -6.00
N TYR A 415 16.08 2.79 -5.20
CA TYR A 415 16.90 1.58 -5.34
C TYR A 415 16.47 0.70 -6.53
N PHE A 416 15.20 0.69 -6.93
CA PHE A 416 14.76 0.08 -8.20
C PHE A 416 15.49 0.68 -9.42
N GLU A 417 15.65 2.01 -9.45
CA GLU A 417 16.42 2.70 -10.49
C GLU A 417 17.93 2.39 -10.44
N VAL A 418 18.49 2.12 -9.26
CA VAL A 418 19.90 1.70 -9.09
C VAL A 418 20.11 0.26 -9.55
N ALA A 419 19.26 -0.69 -9.13
CA ALA A 419 19.36 -2.10 -9.55
C ALA A 419 19.29 -2.25 -11.07
N ARG A 420 18.33 -1.56 -11.70
CA ARG A 420 18.20 -1.53 -13.17
C ARG A 420 19.41 -0.89 -13.87
N ALA A 421 20.09 0.07 -13.25
CA ALA A 421 21.30 0.68 -13.80
C ALA A 421 22.54 -0.23 -13.66
N GLU A 422 22.60 -1.07 -12.61
CA GLU A 422 23.66 -2.05 -12.38
C GLU A 422 23.57 -3.24 -13.34
N LYS A 423 22.36 -3.77 -13.57
CA LYS A 423 22.11 -5.02 -14.32
C LYS A 423 21.09 -4.84 -15.46
N PRO A 424 21.30 -3.90 -16.42
CA PRO A 424 20.30 -3.54 -17.43
C PRO A 424 19.92 -4.69 -18.38
N ASP A 425 20.85 -5.59 -18.70
CA ASP A 425 20.62 -6.74 -19.58
C ASP A 425 19.90 -7.92 -18.90
N GLN A 426 19.72 -7.86 -17.58
CA GLN A 426 19.04 -8.89 -16.77
C GLN A 426 17.70 -8.36 -16.23
N ILE A 427 17.67 -7.12 -15.72
CA ILE A 427 16.48 -6.50 -15.13
C ILE A 427 15.71 -5.75 -16.24
N THR A 428 15.10 -6.53 -17.15
CA THR A 428 14.29 -6.02 -18.26
C THR A 428 12.94 -5.46 -17.79
N ASP A 429 12.42 -5.98 -16.68
CA ASP A 429 11.26 -5.47 -15.97
C ASP A 429 11.75 -4.88 -14.63
N ILE A 430 11.37 -3.62 -14.35
CA ILE A 430 11.80 -2.93 -13.14
C ILE A 430 11.27 -3.62 -11.88
N ASP A 431 10.07 -4.22 -11.95
CA ASP A 431 9.43 -4.88 -10.81
C ASP A 431 10.12 -6.23 -10.44
N LEU A 432 11.16 -6.63 -11.19
CA LEU A 432 12.07 -7.76 -10.91
C LEU A 432 13.47 -7.31 -10.47
N GLY A 433 13.63 -6.06 -10.01
CA GLY A 433 14.91 -5.58 -9.46
C GLY A 433 15.40 -6.38 -8.25
N TYR A 434 16.72 -6.59 -8.15
CA TYR A 434 17.38 -7.26 -7.02
C TYR A 434 18.85 -6.85 -6.90
N PHE A 435 19.44 -7.07 -5.71
CA PHE A 435 20.89 -7.09 -5.51
C PHE A 435 21.34 -8.44 -4.95
N THR A 436 22.58 -8.82 -5.25
CA THR A 436 23.28 -10.00 -4.74
C THR A 436 24.53 -9.55 -3.97
N PRO A 437 25.16 -10.38 -3.10
CA PRO A 437 26.21 -9.90 -2.18
C PRO A 437 27.48 -9.34 -2.84
N ASP A 438 27.67 -9.57 -4.14
CA ASP A 438 28.72 -9.00 -5.00
C ASP A 438 28.43 -7.54 -5.45
N SER A 439 27.18 -7.08 -5.33
CA SER A 439 26.79 -5.70 -5.68
C SER A 439 27.30 -4.70 -4.66
N ILE A 440 27.92 -3.62 -5.15
CA ILE A 440 28.30 -2.45 -4.34
C ILE A 440 27.10 -1.77 -3.67
N HIS A 441 25.89 -1.96 -4.19
CA HIS A 441 24.66 -1.36 -3.69
C HIS A 441 23.84 -2.30 -2.77
N TYR A 442 24.27 -3.55 -2.61
CA TYR A 442 23.61 -4.55 -1.75
C TYR A 442 23.43 -4.06 -0.31
N ARG A 443 24.51 -3.58 0.33
CA ARG A 443 24.48 -3.08 1.70
C ARG A 443 23.69 -1.78 1.83
N ASP A 444 23.78 -0.89 0.82
CA ASP A 444 22.99 0.33 0.78
C ASP A 444 21.47 0.05 0.69
N TYR A 445 21.07 -0.99 -0.05
CA TYR A 445 19.67 -1.39 -0.12
C TYR A 445 19.17 -2.03 1.17
N LEU A 446 19.99 -2.86 1.83
CA LEU A 446 19.64 -3.39 3.15
C LEU A 446 19.43 -2.28 4.18
N ASN A 447 20.28 -1.25 4.18
CA ASN A 447 20.08 -0.05 4.98
C ASN A 447 18.79 0.72 4.60
N ALA A 448 18.47 0.81 3.31
CA ALA A 448 17.24 1.44 2.84
C ALA A 448 15.96 0.70 3.28
N VAL A 449 15.99 -0.64 3.27
CA VAL A 449 14.91 -1.50 3.79
C VAL A 449 14.78 -1.33 5.31
N ALA A 450 15.90 -1.37 6.04
CA ALA A 450 15.93 -1.17 7.48
C ALA A 450 15.35 0.21 7.89
N ALA A 451 15.77 1.28 7.21
CA ALA A 451 15.24 2.62 7.37
C ALA A 451 13.73 2.69 7.08
N GLY A 452 13.27 2.09 5.98
CA GLY A 452 11.85 2.02 5.63
C GLY A 452 11.00 1.26 6.66
N GLY A 453 11.54 0.17 7.22
CA GLY A 453 10.93 -0.60 8.30
C GLY A 453 10.88 0.17 9.62
N ASN A 454 11.97 0.81 10.04
CA ASN A 454 12.03 1.66 11.24
C ASN A 454 11.00 2.80 11.19
N PHE A 455 10.87 3.47 10.03
CA PHE A 455 9.79 4.44 9.83
C PHE A 455 8.42 3.78 10.03
N ALA A 456 8.16 2.62 9.42
CA ALA A 456 6.85 1.98 9.47
C ALA A 456 6.46 1.57 10.90
N ILE A 457 7.39 0.98 11.65
CA ILE A 457 7.26 0.63 13.07
C ILE A 457 6.97 1.88 13.89
N LEU A 458 7.77 2.95 13.74
CA LEU A 458 7.55 4.22 14.45
C LEU A 458 6.22 4.89 14.10
N ASN A 459 5.84 4.93 12.82
CA ASN A 459 4.57 5.51 12.37
C ASN A 459 3.39 4.88 13.13
N ARG A 460 3.45 3.56 13.28
CA ARG A 460 2.45 2.75 13.97
C ARG A 460 2.46 2.93 15.49
N LEU A 461 3.64 2.97 16.12
CA LEU A 461 3.77 3.18 17.57
C LEU A 461 3.35 4.61 18.00
N ILE A 462 3.63 5.62 17.17
CA ILE A 462 3.14 7.00 17.36
C ILE A 462 1.61 7.06 17.25
N ILE A 463 1.04 6.35 16.28
CA ILE A 463 -0.43 6.24 16.14
C ILE A 463 -1.04 5.45 17.30
N PHE A 464 -0.37 4.43 17.83
CA PHE A 464 -0.81 3.72 19.04
C PHE A 464 -0.90 4.65 20.25
N GLU A 465 0.14 5.45 20.54
CA GLU A 465 0.13 6.41 21.64
C GLU A 465 -1.07 7.39 21.53
N GLN A 466 -1.29 7.93 20.33
CA GLN A 466 -2.40 8.84 20.03
C GLN A 466 -3.79 8.17 20.08
N ILE A 467 -3.88 6.87 19.78
CA ILE A 467 -5.10 6.07 19.96
C ILE A 467 -5.35 5.75 21.43
N ALA A 468 -4.32 5.42 22.21
CA ALA A 468 -4.43 5.14 23.64
C ALA A 468 -4.90 6.39 24.41
N GLU A 469 -4.42 7.58 24.05
CA GLU A 469 -4.99 8.85 24.54
C GLU A 469 -6.48 9.00 24.20
N ALA A 470 -6.86 8.75 22.94
CA ALA A 470 -8.26 8.87 22.49
C ALA A 470 -9.18 7.83 23.19
N PHE A 471 -8.66 6.65 23.46
CA PHE A 471 -9.34 5.60 24.21
C PHE A 471 -9.53 6.02 25.68
N ARG A 472 -8.48 6.50 26.35
CA ARG A 472 -8.53 7.01 27.74
C ARG A 472 -9.41 8.26 27.88
N GLU A 473 -9.48 9.12 26.86
CA GLU A 473 -10.41 10.25 26.82
C GLU A 473 -11.88 9.81 26.85
N VAL A 474 -12.22 8.79 26.06
CA VAL A 474 -13.61 8.39 25.79
C VAL A 474 -14.12 7.31 26.74
N PHE A 475 -13.29 6.32 27.07
CA PHE A 475 -13.65 5.18 27.90
C PHE A 475 -13.17 5.29 29.35
N ARG A 476 -12.18 6.15 29.66
CA ARG A 476 -11.55 6.33 30.99
C ARG A 476 -10.67 5.15 31.46
N GLU A 477 -10.22 4.35 30.53
CA GLU A 477 -9.43 3.13 30.76
C GLU A 477 -8.20 3.16 29.85
N ASP A 478 -7.19 2.34 30.16
CA ASP A 478 -6.00 2.18 29.34
C ASP A 478 -6.20 1.20 28.17
N LEU A 479 -5.31 1.31 27.18
CA LEU A 479 -5.23 0.43 26.01
C LEU A 479 -3.81 -0.14 25.97
N GLU A 480 -3.68 -1.46 25.94
CA GLU A 480 -2.39 -2.17 25.94
C GLU A 480 -2.05 -2.63 24.51
N LEU A 481 -0.82 -2.38 24.04
CA LEU A 481 -0.35 -2.91 22.75
C LEU A 481 -0.33 -4.45 22.82
N ILE A 482 -0.82 -5.14 21.78
CA ILE A 482 -0.70 -6.61 21.71
C ILE A 482 0.56 -6.92 20.91
N TYR A 483 0.58 -6.46 19.66
CA TYR A 483 1.74 -6.59 18.79
C TYR A 483 1.70 -5.54 17.66
N GLU A 484 2.87 -5.26 17.12
CA GLU A 484 3.09 -4.49 15.92
C GLU A 484 3.95 -5.33 14.97
N ILE A 485 3.60 -5.37 13.68
CA ILE A 485 4.18 -6.33 12.72
C ILE A 485 4.16 -5.77 11.30
N SER A 486 5.24 -6.01 10.55
CA SER A 486 5.35 -5.67 9.13
C SER A 486 4.93 -6.83 8.23
N HIS A 487 4.35 -6.50 7.06
CA HIS A 487 3.93 -7.48 6.06
C HIS A 487 4.52 -7.29 4.65
N ASN A 488 5.41 -6.29 4.50
CA ASN A 488 6.08 -5.89 3.26
C ASN A 488 7.52 -5.56 3.65
N LEU A 489 8.38 -6.57 3.73
CA LEU A 489 9.73 -6.47 4.31
C LEU A 489 10.59 -7.67 3.90
N VAL A 490 11.91 -7.49 3.87
CA VAL A 490 12.89 -8.59 3.82
C VAL A 490 13.72 -8.61 5.11
N GLN A 491 13.94 -9.80 5.67
CA GLN A 491 14.67 -10.00 6.92
C GLN A 491 15.61 -11.21 6.84
N ARG A 492 16.71 -11.15 7.57
CA ARG A 492 17.63 -12.29 7.75
C ARG A 492 17.11 -13.17 8.89
N GLU A 493 16.83 -14.43 8.61
CA GLU A 493 16.22 -15.37 9.55
C GLU A 493 16.85 -16.77 9.40
N GLN A 494 16.75 -17.58 10.44
CA GLN A 494 17.24 -18.96 10.43
C GLN A 494 16.12 -19.91 10.00
N HIS A 495 16.39 -20.80 9.04
CA HIS A 495 15.48 -21.88 8.66
C HIS A 495 16.13 -23.27 8.91
N PRO A 496 15.43 -24.24 9.52
CA PRO A 496 16.01 -25.54 9.83
C PRO A 496 16.48 -26.36 8.61
N GLU A 497 15.85 -26.16 7.45
CA GLU A 497 16.14 -26.90 6.20
C GLU A 497 17.25 -26.21 5.37
N PHE A 498 17.35 -24.88 5.45
CA PHE A 498 18.14 -24.06 4.52
C PHE A 498 19.28 -23.24 5.15
N GLY A 499 19.45 -23.28 6.48
CA GLY A 499 20.45 -22.46 7.17
C GLY A 499 19.99 -21.01 7.34
N GLU A 500 20.90 -20.05 7.19
CA GLU A 500 20.54 -18.63 7.22
C GLU A 500 19.99 -18.17 5.86
N VAL A 501 18.83 -17.52 5.86
CA VAL A 501 18.12 -17.09 4.65
C VAL A 501 17.62 -15.65 4.74
N TRP A 502 17.49 -15.00 3.59
CA TRP A 502 16.67 -13.79 3.45
C TRP A 502 15.22 -14.19 3.19
N VAL A 503 14.36 -13.95 4.16
CA VAL A 503 12.90 -14.12 4.04
C VAL A 503 12.29 -12.80 3.58
N HIS A 504 11.88 -12.76 2.33
CA HIS A 504 11.10 -11.66 1.76
C HIS A 504 9.62 -11.96 1.96
N ARG A 505 8.84 -10.96 2.31
CA ARG A 505 7.39 -11.06 2.52
C ARG A 505 6.70 -9.90 1.80
N LYS A 506 5.78 -10.20 0.88
CA LYS A 506 4.91 -9.24 0.19
C LYS A 506 3.45 -9.57 0.47
N GLY A 507 2.78 -8.79 1.31
CA GLY A 507 1.47 -9.13 1.82
C GLY A 507 1.48 -10.43 2.63
N ALA A 508 2.50 -10.65 3.44
CA ALA A 508 2.63 -11.81 4.31
C ALA A 508 3.30 -11.43 5.64
N THR A 509 2.84 -11.97 6.76
CA THR A 509 3.37 -11.68 8.10
C THR A 509 4.32 -12.79 8.58
N ARG A 510 5.19 -12.47 9.54
CA ARG A 510 6.03 -13.47 10.24
C ARG A 510 5.21 -14.30 11.23
N ALA A 511 5.64 -15.52 11.50
CA ALA A 511 4.96 -16.49 12.35
C ALA A 511 5.99 -17.37 13.11
N PHE A 512 6.75 -16.79 14.06
CA PHE A 512 7.69 -17.57 14.89
C PHE A 512 6.97 -18.23 16.09
N PRO A 513 6.94 -19.58 16.20
CA PRO A 513 6.27 -20.30 17.29
C PRO A 513 7.03 -20.22 18.62
N ALA A 514 6.38 -20.72 19.68
CA ALA A 514 7.04 -20.97 20.96
C ALA A 514 8.32 -21.81 20.78
N GLY A 515 9.37 -21.48 21.54
CA GLY A 515 10.68 -22.11 21.45
C GLY A 515 11.51 -21.76 20.20
N HIS A 516 11.02 -20.90 19.30
CA HIS A 516 11.80 -20.46 18.15
C HIS A 516 13.02 -19.62 18.60
N PRO A 517 14.26 -19.90 18.16
CA PRO A 517 15.47 -19.27 18.71
C PRO A 517 15.49 -17.74 18.68
N ALA A 518 14.89 -17.12 17.66
CA ALA A 518 14.80 -15.66 17.55
C ALA A 518 13.83 -15.00 18.56
N LEU A 519 13.16 -15.77 19.41
CA LEU A 519 12.32 -15.29 20.52
C LEU A 519 12.93 -15.49 21.90
N GLN A 520 14.13 -16.08 22.01
CA GLN A 520 14.80 -16.32 23.28
C GLN A 520 15.04 -15.00 24.04
N GLY A 521 14.71 -14.96 25.33
CA GLY A 521 14.78 -13.77 26.18
C GLY A 521 13.66 -12.74 25.94
N THR A 522 12.69 -13.03 25.06
CA THR A 522 11.52 -12.17 24.84
C THR A 522 10.30 -12.70 25.60
N ILE A 523 9.31 -11.84 25.84
CA ILE A 523 8.00 -12.24 26.43
C ILE A 523 7.22 -13.25 25.56
N TRP A 524 7.67 -13.51 24.33
CA TRP A 524 7.06 -14.43 23.37
C TRP A 524 7.75 -15.81 23.32
N GLU A 525 8.84 -16.03 24.07
CA GLU A 525 9.64 -17.27 24.02
C GLU A 525 8.77 -18.53 24.24
N ALA A 526 7.89 -18.51 25.24
CA ALA A 526 7.06 -19.64 25.62
C ALA A 526 5.71 -19.74 24.87
N SER A 527 5.35 -18.74 24.05
CA SER A 527 3.99 -18.61 23.47
C SER A 527 3.95 -18.38 21.96
N GLY A 528 5.07 -18.00 21.34
CA GLY A 528 5.09 -17.47 19.98
C GLY A 528 4.53 -16.05 19.92
N HIS A 529 5.07 -15.21 19.03
CA HIS A 529 4.59 -13.83 18.93
C HIS A 529 3.20 -13.78 18.26
N PRO A 530 2.34 -12.80 18.60
CA PRO A 530 1.04 -12.68 17.94
C PRO A 530 1.18 -12.46 16.43
N ILE A 531 0.25 -13.02 15.68
CA ILE A 531 0.04 -12.78 14.25
C ILE A 531 -1.26 -11.99 14.11
N LEU A 532 -1.27 -10.96 13.27
CA LEU A 532 -2.40 -10.05 13.14
C LEU A 532 -2.99 -10.11 11.73
N ILE A 533 -4.19 -10.68 11.61
CA ILE A 533 -4.88 -10.88 10.33
C ILE A 533 -6.14 -10.00 10.28
N PRO A 534 -6.11 -8.84 9.61
CA PRO A 534 -7.28 -8.02 9.41
C PRO A 534 -8.20 -8.60 8.33
N GLY A 535 -9.50 -8.59 8.59
CA GLY A 535 -10.54 -8.86 7.60
C GLY A 535 -10.83 -7.63 6.74
N SER A 536 -12.09 -7.52 6.35
CA SER A 536 -12.66 -6.25 5.89
C SER A 536 -13.41 -5.55 7.03
N ASN A 537 -13.81 -4.29 6.83
CA ASN A 537 -14.53 -3.51 7.85
C ASN A 537 -16.01 -3.93 8.08
N LYS A 538 -16.44 -5.10 7.57
CA LYS A 538 -17.66 -5.84 7.94
C LYS A 538 -17.40 -7.36 7.76
N ASP A 539 -16.27 -7.82 8.29
CA ASP A 539 -15.88 -9.22 8.37
C ASP A 539 -14.97 -9.44 9.59
N TRP A 540 -14.64 -10.68 9.91
CA TRP A 540 -13.78 -11.01 11.05
C TRP A 540 -12.33 -10.55 10.82
N SER A 541 -11.75 -9.93 11.85
CA SER A 541 -10.30 -9.88 12.02
C SER A 541 -9.86 -10.89 13.07
N TYR A 542 -8.60 -11.30 13.03
CA TYR A 542 -8.08 -12.36 13.89
C TYR A 542 -6.74 -11.96 14.53
N ILE A 543 -6.51 -12.52 15.71
CA ILE A 543 -5.17 -12.66 16.29
C ILE A 543 -4.90 -14.16 16.33
N LEU A 544 -3.81 -14.59 15.72
CA LEU A 544 -3.40 -15.99 15.65
C LEU A 544 -2.12 -16.22 16.46
N ARG A 545 -1.93 -17.45 16.94
CA ARG A 545 -0.68 -17.91 17.56
C ARG A 545 0.06 -18.88 16.63
N PRO A 546 1.34 -18.65 16.32
CA PRO A 546 2.13 -19.53 15.45
C PRO A 546 2.39 -20.89 16.10
N LEU A 547 2.13 -21.95 15.33
CA LEU A 547 2.41 -23.33 15.69
C LEU A 547 3.73 -23.79 15.06
N ALA A 548 4.31 -24.89 15.54
CA ALA A 548 5.56 -25.44 15.01
C ALA A 548 5.51 -25.71 13.49
N GLY A 549 4.32 -26.01 12.94
CA GLY A 549 4.10 -26.19 11.51
C GLY A 549 4.34 -24.94 10.65
N ALA A 550 4.45 -23.74 11.23
CA ALA A 550 4.79 -22.50 10.53
C ALA A 550 6.11 -22.61 9.71
N VAL A 551 7.02 -23.52 10.08
CA VAL A 551 8.24 -23.82 9.32
C VAL A 551 7.96 -24.24 7.87
N LYS A 552 6.83 -24.92 7.59
CA LYS A 552 6.38 -25.31 6.25
C LYS A 552 6.25 -24.10 5.32
N ALA A 553 5.87 -22.96 5.88
CA ALA A 553 5.64 -21.69 5.19
C ALA A 553 6.82 -20.70 5.35
N GLY A 554 8.00 -21.16 5.78
CA GLY A 554 9.13 -20.27 6.07
C GLY A 554 8.84 -19.29 7.21
N PHE A 555 8.22 -19.80 8.29
CA PHE A 555 7.73 -19.02 9.44
C PHE A 555 6.94 -17.77 9.02
N SER A 556 5.99 -17.97 8.12
CA SER A 556 5.19 -16.88 7.54
C SER A 556 3.75 -17.30 7.29
N VAL A 557 2.81 -16.35 7.34
CA VAL A 557 1.40 -16.54 6.96
C VAL A 557 0.89 -15.31 6.19
N ASN A 558 -0.41 -15.25 5.87
CA ASN A 558 -1.06 -14.13 5.19
C ASN A 558 -0.94 -12.78 5.95
N HIS A 559 -1.41 -11.68 5.34
CA HIS A 559 -1.46 -10.35 5.98
C HIS A 559 -2.87 -9.76 6.13
N GLY A 560 -3.90 -10.50 5.70
CA GLY A 560 -5.30 -10.10 5.74
C GLY A 560 -6.17 -11.06 4.94
N ALA A 561 -7.35 -10.65 4.51
CA ALA A 561 -8.25 -11.47 3.69
C ALA A 561 -7.93 -11.47 2.18
N GLY A 562 -7.16 -10.50 1.67
CA GLY A 562 -6.87 -10.36 0.24
C GLY A 562 -8.04 -9.79 -0.58
N ARG A 563 -7.74 -9.08 -1.66
CA ARG A 563 -8.74 -8.38 -2.49
C ARG A 563 -9.23 -9.30 -3.62
N ARG A 564 -10.54 -9.30 -3.88
CA ARG A 564 -11.19 -10.02 -4.98
C ARG A 564 -11.99 -9.14 -5.96
N LEU A 565 -12.35 -7.91 -5.58
CA LEU A 565 -12.92 -6.92 -6.52
C LEU A 565 -11.96 -5.74 -6.66
N SER A 566 -11.74 -5.30 -7.90
CA SER A 566 -10.99 -4.07 -8.14
C SER A 566 -11.76 -2.84 -7.63
N ARG A 567 -11.07 -1.77 -7.23
CA ARG A 567 -11.72 -0.54 -6.74
C ARG A 567 -12.76 0.00 -7.73
N GLY A 568 -12.46 -0.08 -9.03
CA GLY A 568 -13.35 0.35 -10.11
C GLY A 568 -14.53 -0.59 -10.37
N GLU A 569 -14.45 -1.86 -9.97
CA GLU A 569 -15.54 -2.84 -10.05
C GLU A 569 -16.50 -2.73 -8.86
N ALA A 570 -15.97 -2.58 -7.64
CA ALA A 570 -16.74 -2.29 -6.44
C ALA A 570 -17.62 -1.04 -6.64
N LEU A 571 -17.04 0.04 -7.19
CA LEU A 571 -17.74 1.29 -7.54
C LEU A 571 -18.76 1.17 -8.69
N ARG A 572 -18.82 0.04 -9.39
CA ARG A 572 -19.83 -0.24 -10.45
C ARG A 572 -20.90 -1.22 -9.98
N ARG A 573 -20.57 -2.19 -9.12
CA ARG A 573 -21.49 -3.25 -8.66
C ARG A 573 -22.20 -2.90 -7.35
N LEU A 574 -21.57 -2.14 -6.44
CA LEU A 574 -22.11 -1.90 -5.11
C LEU A 574 -22.94 -0.61 -5.04
N SER A 575 -24.09 -0.69 -4.39
CA SER A 575 -24.93 0.48 -4.09
C SER A 575 -24.50 1.13 -2.78
N GLN A 576 -24.11 2.42 -2.82
CA GLN A 576 -23.75 3.20 -1.62
C GLN A 576 -24.82 3.06 -0.53
N ARG A 577 -26.09 3.21 -0.88
CA ARG A 577 -27.18 3.08 0.09
C ARG A 577 -27.28 1.68 0.68
N ALA A 578 -27.19 0.63 -0.15
CA ALA A 578 -27.29 -0.74 0.35
C ALA A 578 -26.15 -1.06 1.32
N ILE A 579 -24.92 -0.67 0.99
CA ILE A 579 -23.75 -0.86 1.86
C ILE A 579 -23.85 -0.01 3.14
N ASP A 580 -24.22 1.28 3.05
CA ASP A 580 -24.38 2.13 4.23
C ASP A 580 -25.54 1.63 5.14
N ASP A 581 -26.60 1.08 4.56
CA ASP A 581 -27.74 0.49 5.30
C ASP A 581 -27.36 -0.87 5.91
N GLU A 582 -26.59 -1.72 5.22
CA GLU A 582 -26.03 -2.99 5.73
C GLU A 582 -25.08 -2.78 6.93
N TYR A 583 -24.18 -1.81 6.85
CA TYR A 583 -23.21 -1.53 7.92
C TYR A 583 -23.92 -0.97 9.15
N ARG A 584 -24.94 -0.13 8.95
CA ARG A 584 -25.79 0.39 10.03
C ARG A 584 -26.61 -0.72 10.68
N ALA A 585 -27.13 -1.68 9.91
CA ALA A 585 -27.81 -2.86 10.44
C ALA A 585 -26.85 -3.78 11.23
N ALA A 586 -25.59 -3.89 10.82
CA ALA A 586 -24.53 -4.56 11.58
C ALA A 586 -23.99 -3.74 12.78
N GLY A 587 -24.49 -2.51 12.99
CA GLY A 587 -24.06 -1.61 14.07
C GLY A 587 -22.68 -0.97 13.87
N ILE A 588 -22.09 -1.06 12.67
CA ILE A 588 -20.72 -0.64 12.38
C ILE A 588 -20.70 0.85 12.01
N LEU A 589 -20.01 1.67 12.81
CA LEU A 589 -19.82 3.09 12.51
C LEU A 589 -18.57 3.32 11.64
N VAL A 590 -18.74 3.64 10.37
CA VAL A 590 -17.62 4.06 9.51
C VAL A 590 -17.43 5.58 9.60
N ASN A 591 -16.18 6.03 9.80
CA ASN A 591 -15.80 7.46 9.91
C ASN A 591 -16.63 8.23 10.98
N ASP A 592 -16.98 9.50 10.72
CA ASP A 592 -17.83 10.31 11.62
C ASP A 592 -19.29 10.45 11.16
N ASP A 593 -19.66 9.81 10.04
CA ASP A 593 -20.97 9.96 9.40
C ASP A 593 -21.60 8.65 8.90
N GLY A 594 -20.97 7.50 9.13
CA GLY A 594 -21.48 6.18 8.76
C GLY A 594 -21.37 5.84 7.27
N ARG A 595 -20.71 6.68 6.45
CA ARG A 595 -20.58 6.44 5.02
C ARG A 595 -19.40 5.51 4.71
N VAL A 596 -19.69 4.38 4.08
CA VAL A 596 -18.67 3.38 3.73
C VAL A 596 -17.99 3.74 2.40
N PRO A 597 -16.65 3.77 2.31
CA PRO A 597 -15.97 3.82 1.02
C PRO A 597 -16.20 2.51 0.27
N LEU A 598 -16.99 2.55 -0.81
CA LEU A 598 -17.45 1.36 -1.53
C LEU A 598 -16.33 0.45 -2.03
N ASP A 599 -15.20 1.04 -2.44
CA ASP A 599 -14.01 0.33 -2.90
C ASP A 599 -13.20 -0.36 -1.79
N GLU A 600 -13.57 -0.12 -0.53
CA GLU A 600 -12.99 -0.70 0.69
C GLU A 600 -14.04 -1.48 1.52
N ALA A 601 -15.25 -1.67 0.98
CA ALA A 601 -16.34 -2.41 1.64
C ALA A 601 -16.17 -3.93 1.54
N ALA A 602 -16.79 -4.68 2.45
CA ALA A 602 -16.60 -6.13 2.62
C ALA A 602 -16.69 -6.98 1.35
N PRO A 603 -17.64 -6.77 0.40
CA PRO A 603 -17.70 -7.57 -0.82
C PRO A 603 -16.43 -7.52 -1.69
N CYS A 604 -15.56 -6.51 -1.50
CA CYS A 604 -14.30 -6.34 -2.21
C CYS A 604 -13.20 -7.35 -1.84
N TYR A 605 -13.35 -8.03 -0.71
CA TYR A 605 -12.34 -8.94 -0.13
C TYR A 605 -12.81 -10.39 -0.18
N LYS A 606 -11.89 -11.35 -0.05
CA LYS A 606 -12.24 -12.76 0.19
C LYS A 606 -12.83 -12.91 1.61
N SER A 607 -13.37 -14.09 1.93
CA SER A 607 -13.73 -14.42 3.31
C SER A 607 -12.46 -14.52 4.17
N SER A 608 -12.37 -13.70 5.23
CA SER A 608 -11.29 -13.81 6.21
C SER A 608 -11.28 -15.18 6.90
N GLU A 609 -12.47 -15.76 7.17
CA GLU A 609 -12.63 -17.08 7.76
C GLU A 609 -12.08 -18.19 6.86
N GLU A 610 -12.31 -18.12 5.54
CA GLU A 610 -11.77 -19.10 4.60
C GLU A 610 -10.25 -19.00 4.47
N VAL A 611 -9.72 -17.77 4.45
CA VAL A 611 -8.28 -17.52 4.39
C VAL A 611 -7.58 -18.00 5.66
N VAL A 612 -8.17 -17.79 6.85
CA VAL A 612 -7.66 -18.32 8.11
C VAL A 612 -7.84 -19.85 8.20
N ALA A 613 -8.92 -20.41 7.66
CA ALA A 613 -9.12 -21.87 7.64
C ALA A 613 -8.01 -22.63 6.89
N ALA A 614 -7.43 -22.05 5.82
CA ALA A 614 -6.26 -22.62 5.17
C ALA A 614 -4.99 -22.58 6.03
N VAL A 615 -4.79 -21.52 6.83
CA VAL A 615 -3.65 -21.39 7.77
C VAL A 615 -3.76 -22.38 8.93
N VAL A 616 -4.96 -22.52 9.50
CA VAL A 616 -5.26 -23.45 10.60
C VAL A 616 -5.22 -24.90 10.11
N GLY A 617 -5.81 -25.20 8.95
CA GLY A 617 -5.83 -26.55 8.36
C GLY A 617 -4.44 -27.09 7.98
N ALA A 618 -3.50 -26.19 7.64
CA ALA A 618 -2.09 -26.53 7.44
C ALA A 618 -1.26 -26.65 8.73
N GLY A 619 -1.85 -26.31 9.89
CA GLY A 619 -1.18 -26.31 11.20
C GLY A 619 -0.08 -25.24 11.31
N LEU A 620 -0.22 -24.10 10.61
CA LEU A 620 0.75 -23.00 10.70
C LEU A 620 0.50 -22.13 11.93
N ALA A 621 -0.77 -21.90 12.28
CA ALA A 621 -1.19 -21.08 13.40
C ALA A 621 -2.59 -21.50 13.90
N GLU A 622 -2.93 -21.15 15.14
CA GLU A 622 -4.26 -21.31 15.73
C GLU A 622 -4.91 -19.96 16.07
N VAL A 623 -6.23 -19.92 16.26
CA VAL A 623 -6.97 -18.67 16.53
C VAL A 623 -7.04 -18.38 18.03
N GLU A 624 -6.37 -17.32 18.47
CA GLU A 624 -6.46 -16.80 19.84
C GLU A 624 -7.69 -15.88 19.99
N HIS A 625 -7.82 -14.89 19.12
CA HIS A 625 -8.97 -13.99 19.09
C HIS A 625 -9.64 -13.93 17.72
N ARG A 626 -10.98 -13.92 17.72
CA ARG A 626 -11.84 -13.44 16.62
C ARG A 626 -12.37 -12.07 17.02
N LEU A 627 -12.24 -11.10 16.14
CA LEU A 627 -12.48 -9.68 16.38
C LEU A 627 -13.54 -9.16 15.39
N TRP A 628 -14.69 -8.68 15.89
CA TRP A 628 -15.74 -8.11 15.06
C TRP A 628 -15.69 -6.57 15.07
N PRO A 629 -15.77 -5.88 13.91
CA PRO A 629 -15.79 -4.43 13.84
C PRO A 629 -16.97 -3.79 14.58
N LEU A 630 -16.69 -2.75 15.36
CA LEU A 630 -17.67 -1.86 15.99
C LEU A 630 -17.66 -0.48 15.35
N ALA A 631 -16.48 0.05 15.04
CA ALA A 631 -16.30 1.33 14.35
C ALA A 631 -14.98 1.35 13.55
N SER A 632 -15.03 1.80 12.30
CA SER A 632 -13.90 1.75 11.36
C SER A 632 -13.61 3.12 10.76
N LEU A 633 -12.43 3.66 11.02
CA LEU A 633 -11.92 4.89 10.43
C LEU A 633 -11.12 4.53 9.18
N LYS A 634 -11.51 5.06 8.01
CA LYS A 634 -10.77 4.92 6.74
C LYS A 634 -10.18 6.28 6.33
N GLY A 635 -9.05 6.26 5.64
CA GLY A 635 -8.44 7.49 5.10
C GLY A 635 -9.36 8.21 4.12
N THR A 636 -9.93 9.35 4.52
CA THR A 636 -10.90 10.11 3.73
C THR A 636 -10.72 11.63 3.87
N ASP A 637 -10.72 12.36 2.76
CA ASP A 637 -10.36 13.79 2.72
C ASP A 637 -11.51 14.73 3.18
N HIS A 638 -12.46 14.19 3.95
CA HIS A 638 -13.74 14.86 4.26
C HIS A 638 -13.71 15.66 5.58
N GLY A 639 -12.77 15.37 6.49
CA GLY A 639 -12.70 15.99 7.82
C GLY A 639 -12.54 17.52 7.83
N GLY A 640 -11.90 18.11 6.79
CA GLY A 640 -11.65 19.54 6.71
C GLY A 640 -12.89 20.40 6.36
N ARG A 641 -13.77 19.92 5.47
CA ARG A 641 -14.89 20.73 4.94
C ARG A 641 -16.03 20.93 5.95
N ARG A 642 -16.36 19.93 6.78
CA ARG A 642 -17.39 20.06 7.84
C ARG A 642 -16.98 21.05 8.94
N LYS A 643 -15.73 20.99 9.44
CA LYS A 643 -15.23 21.88 10.51
C LYS A 643 -15.33 23.37 10.13
N LYS A 644 -14.99 23.74 8.88
CA LYS A 644 -15.16 25.13 8.38
C LYS A 644 -16.63 25.57 8.32
N LYS A 645 -17.56 24.69 7.91
CA LYS A 645 -18.99 25.04 7.83
C LYS A 645 -19.61 25.30 9.21
N PHE A 646 -19.26 24.50 10.22
CA PHE A 646 -19.73 24.72 11.59
C PHE A 646 -19.14 25.98 12.25
N LYS A 647 -17.86 26.32 11.99
CA LYS A 647 -17.31 27.60 12.46
C LYS A 647 -18.03 28.79 11.82
N LYS A 648 -18.34 28.76 10.51
CA LYS A 648 -19.03 29.88 9.85
C LYS A 648 -20.45 30.08 10.38
N VAL A 649 -21.24 29.01 10.53
CA VAL A 649 -22.62 29.10 11.05
C VAL A 649 -22.69 29.64 12.50
N ARG A 650 -21.62 29.51 13.29
CA ARG A 650 -21.52 30.16 14.60
C ARG A 650 -21.12 31.64 14.54
N ALA A 651 -20.28 32.04 13.57
CA ALA A 651 -19.91 33.44 13.37
C ALA A 651 -21.09 34.25 12.78
N ASP A 652 -21.71 33.72 11.71
CA ASP A 652 -22.87 34.33 11.06
C ASP A 652 -24.01 34.60 12.08
N LYS A 653 -24.26 33.66 13.00
CA LYS A 653 -25.27 33.84 14.07
C LYS A 653 -24.93 34.90 15.12
N SER A 654 -23.65 35.08 15.46
CA SER A 654 -23.23 36.14 16.39
C SER A 654 -23.19 37.53 15.75
N GLU A 655 -23.23 37.62 14.42
CA GLU A 655 -23.36 38.89 13.70
C GLU A 655 -24.82 39.29 13.48
N ASP A 656 -25.75 38.34 13.36
CA ASP A 656 -27.20 38.63 13.28
C ASP A 656 -27.78 39.10 14.63
N GLU A 657 -27.43 38.47 15.75
CA GLU A 657 -27.98 38.82 17.09
C GLU A 657 -27.54 40.22 17.58
N ASN A 658 -26.41 40.75 17.08
CA ASN A 658 -25.93 42.11 17.37
C ASN A 658 -26.49 43.18 16.41
N ARG A 659 -27.48 42.84 15.56
CA ARG A 659 -27.94 43.73 14.47
C ARG A 659 -29.44 44.02 14.48
N SER A 660 -30.14 43.64 15.54
CA SER A 660 -31.60 43.77 15.70
C SER A 660 -32.04 44.71 16.83
N GLU A 661 -31.14 45.54 17.38
CA GLU A 661 -31.45 46.51 18.46
C GLU A 661 -31.26 47.99 18.06
N GLU A 662 -30.94 48.32 16.79
CA GLU A 662 -30.73 49.71 16.33
C GLU A 662 -31.83 50.27 15.38
N GLU A 663 -32.88 49.52 15.06
CA GLU A 663 -34.07 50.05 14.35
C GLU A 663 -35.39 49.58 14.98
N TYR A 664 -35.87 50.28 16.01
CA TYR A 664 -37.30 50.59 16.26
C TYR A 664 -37.50 51.73 17.27
#